data_AF-A0A1M5JG32-F1
#
_entry.id   AF-A0A1M5JG32-F1
#
_cell.length_a   1.000
_cell.length_b   1.000
_cell.length_c   1.000
_cell.angle_alpha   90.00
_cell.angle_beta   90.00
_cell.angle_gamma   90.00
#
_symmetry.space_group_name_H-M   'P 1'
#
loop_
_entity.id
_entity.type
_entity.pdbx_description
1 polymer ?
#
loop_
_entity_poly.entity_id
_entity_poly.type
_entity_poly.pdbx_seq_one_letter_code
_entity_poly.pdbx_strand_id
1 'polypeptide(L)'
;MSNKTTKLPFKVSARTAKLIGLENFSTEEGAVIELVKNTYDADASKCILIFDLKIRKEKFIDAEGLESIIEKFDKEGSSIYIIDNGIGMNDLIIQNQWMTIGTDNKLYEHTTKGNRVKTGAKGIGRFALNRLGMLTNMTSLPTMLEVLTDDDSSAEIDSNAVISTKLIPNSESIGFEWTVDWKDFDKVGATVSDVEAVLLEKEDLALQRELVDRFKDYSKLVKILEAVNFKSGTVIEITELNDEWNDEKLVKLFGNLEMLLPPEEQNDFGIEFFVLNNPEEYGTVKRAYYDDFDYKIKASYNENDDKILKVDIIRNELDIDALENRYSKLFEMEMMKESPFKLEDFKSEKIQLNIPIANLTHKVDQNLLDKIGKFDFTFYFLKLTVADDKVDGDLKKYPYKSINSAERRSWLKKFGGIKIFRDDFRIRPYGENGDDWLRLGERQAQSPGGAGQRLGGYRIRPNQIAGTIKISRLHNTSFQDKSGREGLIENDEFDLFKNILREIISLFERDRNIIMYNLSELYKISNREAEKLRKAKEQAEAIRKQKDERKENVGAEDQGRENEGRENEGQSSNENKGYSESEEDMADAILILEKENEKKDEELRLLRSLASVGLIISSFAHEVRSLRARLIPRTKYLVDELKNHLDYKQLEESLDKDDNPFYMIDLMRDEDVKLKHWLDYSLSTLKIDKRERKNLNFSEYFESFKANWSKALEQRNITLHLIKLDDSDHVIRAFEVNMDSIFNNLLSNSINAHYGYNREKKKIEITCQKKGTDIEIIFSDNGKGLDTKYRDNPEEIFNLNESSKTDNKGTKIGTGLGLYIVKTIIEEYNNSSISIIKMDDGLSFKIIFKTRA
;
A
#
# COMPACT_ATOMS: atom_id res chain seq x y z
N MET A 1 20.84 -41.43 28.38
CA MET A 1 20.47 -41.34 26.96
C MET A 1 19.95 -42.68 26.47
N SER A 2 18.69 -42.97 26.78
CA SER A 2 17.95 -44.07 26.16
C SER A 2 16.81 -43.42 25.39
N ASN A 3 17.07 -42.93 24.19
CA ASN A 3 16.02 -42.33 23.35
C ASN A 3 15.02 -43.43 23.00
N LYS A 4 13.81 -43.37 23.58
CA LYS A 4 12.75 -44.33 23.32
C LYS A 4 12.17 -44.03 21.94
N THR A 5 12.42 -44.91 20.98
CA THR A 5 11.91 -44.81 19.61
C THR A 5 10.65 -45.65 19.47
N THR A 6 9.57 -45.04 19.00
CA THR A 6 8.30 -45.75 18.75
C THR A 6 7.83 -45.49 17.33
N LYS A 7 7.36 -46.53 16.64
CA LYS A 7 6.71 -46.40 15.34
C LYS A 7 5.20 -46.33 15.51
N LEU A 8 4.57 -45.37 14.83
CA LEU A 8 3.16 -45.06 14.99
C LEU A 8 2.42 -45.21 13.66
N PRO A 9 1.51 -46.19 13.51
CA PRO A 9 0.70 -46.31 12.31
C PRO A 9 -0.40 -45.24 12.27
N PHE A 10 -0.76 -44.78 11.08
CA PHE A 10 -1.95 -43.94 10.90
C PHE A 10 -3.24 -44.79 11.00
N LYS A 11 -4.28 -44.22 11.62
CA LYS A 11 -5.56 -44.93 11.89
C LYS A 11 -6.68 -44.64 10.86
N VAL A 12 -6.53 -44.93 9.54
CA VAL A 12 -7.58 -44.81 8.46
C VAL A 12 -7.28 -45.77 7.26
N SER A 13 -8.08 -45.74 6.17
CA SER A 13 -7.83 -46.35 4.84
C SER A 13 -6.94 -45.50 3.91
N ALA A 14 -5.97 -46.12 3.21
CA ALA A 14 -4.97 -45.49 2.30
C ALA A 14 -5.56 -44.54 1.27
N ARG A 15 -6.62 -44.99 0.61
CA ARG A 15 -7.25 -44.24 -0.47
C ARG A 15 -7.94 -42.97 0.05
N THR A 16 -8.44 -42.99 1.28
CA THR A 16 -9.12 -41.86 1.92
C THR A 16 -8.14 -40.78 2.36
N ALA A 17 -6.97 -41.14 2.89
CA ALA A 17 -5.96 -40.15 3.31
C ALA A 17 -5.36 -39.38 2.12
N LYS A 18 -5.11 -40.06 0.99
CA LYS A 18 -4.56 -39.45 -0.22
C LYS A 18 -5.52 -38.48 -0.90
N LEU A 19 -6.80 -38.88 -1.05
CA LEU A 19 -7.87 -38.00 -1.55
C LEU A 19 -8.05 -36.76 -0.63
N ILE A 20 -7.79 -36.88 0.67
CA ILE A 20 -7.95 -35.78 1.63
C ILE A 20 -6.77 -34.79 1.63
N GLY A 21 -5.57 -35.16 1.19
CA GLY A 21 -4.42 -34.25 1.20
C GLY A 21 -4.30 -33.42 -0.08
N LEU A 22 -4.02 -34.09 -1.20
CA LEU A 22 -3.74 -33.44 -2.49
C LEU A 22 -5.00 -32.82 -3.12
N GLU A 23 -6.21 -33.36 -2.87
CA GLU A 23 -7.44 -32.83 -3.47
C GLU A 23 -8.21 -31.84 -2.58
N ASN A 24 -7.96 -31.77 -1.26
CA ASN A 24 -8.64 -30.78 -0.40
C ASN A 24 -7.93 -29.42 -0.33
N PHE A 25 -6.64 -29.34 -0.65
CA PHE A 25 -5.90 -28.08 -0.73
C PHE A 25 -5.61 -27.76 -2.18
N SER A 26 -6.50 -26.96 -2.78
CA SER A 26 -6.44 -26.55 -4.19
C SER A 26 -5.14 -25.80 -4.54
N THR A 27 -4.52 -25.12 -3.57
CA THR A 27 -3.26 -24.40 -3.76
C THR A 27 -2.28 -24.58 -2.60
N GLU A 28 -0.99 -24.48 -2.91
CA GLU A 28 0.12 -24.54 -1.94
C GLU A 28 0.08 -23.38 -0.94
N GLU A 29 -0.38 -22.19 -1.34
CA GLU A 29 -0.55 -21.07 -0.40
C GLU A 29 -1.65 -21.37 0.62
N GLY A 30 -2.74 -22.02 0.19
CA GLY A 30 -3.82 -22.47 1.06
C GLY A 30 -3.34 -23.49 2.10
N ALA A 31 -2.42 -24.39 1.72
CA ALA A 31 -1.80 -25.34 2.64
C ALA A 31 -0.95 -24.63 3.70
N VAL A 32 -0.12 -23.65 3.34
CA VAL A 32 0.64 -22.85 4.31
C VAL A 32 -0.31 -22.10 5.27
N ILE A 33 -1.36 -21.47 4.76
CA ILE A 33 -2.34 -20.74 5.58
C ILE A 33 -3.04 -21.66 6.59
N GLU A 34 -3.37 -22.89 6.22
CA GLU A 34 -3.96 -23.86 7.15
C GLU A 34 -2.98 -24.23 8.27
N LEU A 35 -1.69 -24.36 7.97
CA LEU A 35 -0.68 -24.62 9.01
C LEU A 35 -0.48 -23.42 9.93
N VAL A 36 -0.54 -22.19 9.42
CA VAL A 36 -0.56 -20.95 10.23
C VAL A 36 -1.80 -20.89 11.14
N LYS A 37 -2.95 -21.39 10.70
CA LYS A 37 -4.13 -21.51 11.56
C LYS A 37 -3.92 -22.51 12.69
N ASN A 38 -3.21 -23.62 12.44
CA ASN A 38 -2.89 -24.58 13.48
C ASN A 38 -1.96 -24.00 14.55
N THR A 39 -1.05 -23.08 14.19
CA THR A 39 -0.22 -22.40 15.20
C THR A 39 -1.05 -21.45 16.06
N TYR A 40 -2.04 -20.76 15.49
CA TYR A 40 -3.02 -19.98 16.27
C TYR A 40 -3.83 -20.85 17.23
N ASP A 41 -4.30 -22.02 16.76
CA ASP A 41 -5.04 -22.99 17.58
C ASP A 41 -4.18 -23.59 18.72
N ALA A 42 -2.86 -23.55 18.59
CA ALA A 42 -1.91 -23.94 19.63
C ALA A 42 -1.68 -22.84 20.69
N ASP A 43 -2.50 -21.79 20.72
CA ASP A 43 -2.34 -20.63 21.59
C ASP A 43 -0.98 -19.91 21.43
N ALA A 44 -0.35 -20.01 20.26
CA ALA A 44 0.91 -19.31 20.00
C ALA A 44 0.70 -17.79 19.93
N SER A 45 1.61 -17.00 20.47
CA SER A 45 1.64 -15.54 20.24
C SER A 45 2.43 -15.17 18.99
N LYS A 46 3.30 -16.06 18.51
CA LYS A 46 4.11 -15.88 17.31
C LYS A 46 4.12 -17.14 16.46
N CYS A 47 3.90 -16.95 15.16
CA CYS A 47 4.16 -17.93 14.10
C CYS A 47 5.28 -17.39 13.22
N ILE A 48 6.35 -18.17 13.01
CA ILE A 48 7.49 -17.81 12.16
C ILE A 48 7.52 -18.77 10.98
N LEU A 49 7.38 -18.22 9.77
CA LEU A 49 7.49 -18.94 8.51
C LEU A 49 8.85 -18.66 7.89
N ILE A 50 9.59 -19.71 7.53
CA ILE A 50 10.91 -19.59 6.91
C ILE A 50 10.94 -20.46 5.66
N PHE A 51 11.24 -19.85 4.51
CA PHE A 51 11.49 -20.53 3.26
C PHE A 51 13.00 -20.60 3.02
N ASP A 52 13.55 -21.82 3.00
CA ASP A 52 14.93 -22.07 2.59
C ASP A 52 14.92 -22.69 1.19
N LEU A 53 15.08 -21.85 0.16
CA LEU A 53 14.86 -22.21 -1.24
C LEU A 53 16.20 -22.40 -1.94
N LYS A 54 16.53 -23.62 -2.36
CA LYS A 54 17.80 -23.90 -3.02
C LYS A 54 17.68 -23.80 -4.54
N ILE A 55 18.77 -23.38 -5.17
CA ILE A 55 18.91 -23.34 -6.63
C ILE A 55 20.06 -24.27 -6.99
N ARG A 56 19.82 -25.20 -7.92
CA ARG A 56 20.83 -26.08 -8.49
C ARG A 56 21.28 -25.57 -9.85
N LYS A 57 22.57 -25.67 -10.13
CA LYS A 57 23.16 -25.37 -11.44
C LYS A 57 23.20 -26.64 -12.25
N GLU A 58 22.46 -26.68 -13.35
CA GLU A 58 22.45 -27.80 -14.29
C GLU A 58 23.15 -27.39 -15.60
N LYS A 59 23.94 -28.30 -16.16
CA LYS A 59 24.45 -28.15 -17.51
C LYS A 59 23.33 -28.48 -18.50
N PHE A 60 23.02 -27.54 -19.37
CA PHE A 60 22.11 -27.70 -20.49
C PHE A 60 22.91 -27.70 -21.78
N ILE A 61 22.72 -28.73 -22.59
CA ILE A 61 23.31 -28.82 -23.93
C ILE A 61 22.17 -28.56 -24.91
N ASP A 62 22.29 -27.49 -25.69
CA ASP A 62 21.29 -27.18 -26.71
C ASP A 62 21.39 -28.15 -27.91
N ALA A 63 20.46 -28.01 -28.87
CA ALA A 63 20.40 -28.86 -30.06
C ALA A 63 21.65 -28.71 -30.97
N GLU A 64 22.47 -27.70 -30.75
CA GLU A 64 23.67 -27.36 -31.51
C GLU A 64 24.95 -27.83 -30.80
N GLY A 65 24.82 -28.43 -29.61
CA GLY A 65 25.92 -28.97 -28.81
C GLY A 65 26.61 -27.93 -27.92
N LEU A 66 26.04 -26.74 -27.75
CA LEU A 66 26.58 -25.69 -26.89
C LEU A 66 26.22 -25.97 -25.42
N GLU A 67 27.21 -26.08 -24.55
CA GLU A 67 26.99 -26.20 -23.10
C GLU A 67 26.69 -24.82 -22.49
N SER A 68 25.57 -24.70 -21.80
CA SER A 68 25.20 -23.55 -20.97
C SER A 68 24.84 -24.01 -19.56
N ILE A 69 25.06 -23.16 -18.56
CA ILE A 69 24.66 -23.45 -17.18
C ILE A 69 23.32 -22.77 -16.93
N ILE A 70 22.30 -23.56 -16.60
CA ILE A 70 20.98 -23.07 -16.23
C ILE A 70 20.81 -23.23 -14.72
N GLU A 71 20.36 -22.17 -14.07
CA GLU A 71 19.93 -22.19 -12.67
C GLU A 71 18.48 -22.66 -12.60
N LYS A 72 18.24 -23.74 -11.86
CA LYS A 72 16.92 -24.33 -11.70
C LYS A 72 16.58 -24.47 -10.22
N PHE A 73 15.31 -24.27 -9.88
CA PHE A 73 14.83 -24.50 -8.52
C PHE A 73 15.09 -25.95 -8.08
N ASP A 74 15.74 -26.11 -6.94
CA ASP A 74 16.03 -27.41 -6.36
C ASP A 74 14.96 -27.79 -5.35
N LYS A 75 13.95 -28.51 -5.83
CA LYS A 75 12.84 -29.00 -5.00
C LYS A 75 13.31 -29.87 -3.84
N GLU A 76 14.28 -30.75 -4.09
CA GLU A 76 14.77 -31.73 -3.11
C GLU A 76 15.61 -31.07 -2.01
N GLY A 77 16.45 -30.10 -2.39
CA GLY A 77 17.26 -29.34 -1.44
C GLY A 77 16.52 -28.23 -0.69
N SER A 78 15.30 -27.88 -1.10
CA SER A 78 14.51 -26.79 -0.49
C SER A 78 13.68 -27.26 0.70
N SER A 79 13.41 -26.34 1.62
CA SER A 79 12.59 -26.59 2.81
C SER A 79 11.73 -25.41 3.24
N ILE A 80 10.63 -25.72 3.93
CA ILE A 80 9.73 -24.75 4.56
C ILE A 80 9.66 -25.08 6.05
N TYR A 81 9.88 -24.07 6.89
CA TYR A 81 9.73 -24.17 8.33
C TYR A 81 8.50 -23.39 8.79
N ILE A 82 7.74 -24.00 9.69
CA ILE A 82 6.62 -23.38 10.40
C ILE A 82 6.88 -23.57 11.89
N ILE A 83 7.13 -22.46 12.57
CA ILE A 83 7.59 -22.44 13.96
C ILE A 83 6.59 -21.66 14.79
N ASP A 84 6.17 -22.21 15.93
CA ASP A 84 5.30 -21.53 16.87
C ASP A 84 5.84 -21.62 18.30
N ASN A 85 5.43 -20.66 19.13
CA ASN A 85 5.73 -20.64 20.57
C ASN A 85 4.49 -20.98 21.42
N GLY A 86 3.59 -21.80 20.87
CA GLY A 86 2.36 -22.22 21.52
C GLY A 86 2.60 -23.28 22.59
N ILE A 87 1.53 -24.01 22.94
CA ILE A 87 1.53 -24.97 24.05
C ILE A 87 2.34 -26.25 23.81
N GLY A 88 2.71 -26.53 22.56
CA GLY A 88 3.34 -27.77 22.11
C GLY A 88 2.43 -29.00 22.24
N MET A 89 2.92 -30.15 21.80
CA MET A 89 2.23 -31.44 21.79
C MET A 89 3.08 -32.49 22.49
N ASN A 90 2.46 -33.25 23.39
CA ASN A 90 3.08 -34.43 24.01
C ASN A 90 2.87 -35.68 23.14
N ASP A 91 3.52 -36.78 23.48
CA ASP A 91 3.42 -38.07 22.79
C ASP A 91 1.97 -38.54 22.60
N LEU A 92 1.13 -38.46 23.63
CA LEU A 92 -0.27 -38.89 23.56
C LEU A 92 -1.11 -37.98 22.65
N ILE A 93 -0.90 -36.67 22.66
CA ILE A 93 -1.52 -35.73 21.71
C ILE A 93 -1.07 -36.06 20.29
N ILE A 94 0.22 -36.34 20.08
CA ILE A 94 0.74 -36.72 18.77
C ILE A 94 0.08 -38.02 18.30
N GLN A 95 0.04 -39.05 19.15
CA GLN A 95 -0.53 -40.36 18.81
C GLN A 95 -2.05 -40.33 18.59
N ASN A 96 -2.79 -39.70 19.49
CA ASN A 96 -4.24 -39.82 19.54
C ASN A 96 -4.97 -38.68 18.82
N GLN A 97 -4.34 -37.51 18.65
CA GLN A 97 -4.97 -36.36 18.01
C GLN A 97 -4.28 -35.99 16.69
N TRP A 98 -2.95 -35.88 16.67
CA TRP A 98 -2.19 -35.54 15.47
C TRP A 98 -2.17 -36.68 14.45
N MET A 99 -2.02 -37.93 14.86
CA MET A 99 -1.98 -39.07 13.93
C MET A 99 -3.37 -39.61 13.56
N THR A 100 -4.44 -39.16 14.22
CA THR A 100 -5.81 -39.69 14.04
C THR A 100 -6.68 -38.74 13.20
N ILE A 101 -7.17 -39.21 12.04
CA ILE A 101 -7.97 -38.39 11.08
C ILE A 101 -9.44 -38.39 11.50
N GLY A 102 -10.10 -37.23 11.43
CA GLY A 102 -11.53 -37.11 11.75
C GLY A 102 -11.82 -37.14 13.25
N THR A 103 -10.89 -36.68 14.08
CA THR A 103 -11.14 -36.53 15.52
C THR A 103 -12.22 -35.48 15.76
N ASP A 104 -13.28 -35.87 16.48
CA ASP A 104 -14.35 -34.96 16.90
C ASP A 104 -13.91 -33.98 17.99
N ASN A 105 -12.62 -33.91 18.33
CA ASN A 105 -12.14 -33.07 19.42
C ASN A 105 -12.43 -31.57 19.17
N LYS A 106 -12.29 -31.09 17.92
CA LYS A 106 -12.70 -29.73 17.55
C LYS A 106 -14.23 -29.54 17.45
N LEU A 107 -14.99 -30.63 17.47
CA LEU A 107 -16.45 -30.69 17.41
C LEU A 107 -17.09 -30.60 18.80
N TYR A 108 -16.37 -30.96 19.87
CA TYR A 108 -16.83 -30.88 21.26
C TYR A 108 -16.03 -29.87 22.12
N GLU A 109 -14.73 -29.67 21.86
CA GLU A 109 -13.90 -28.64 22.49
C GLU A 109 -13.61 -27.48 21.52
N HIS A 110 -14.51 -26.51 21.47
CA HIS A 110 -14.42 -25.38 20.55
C HIS A 110 -13.44 -24.28 20.97
N THR A 111 -13.03 -24.24 22.24
CA THR A 111 -12.15 -23.21 22.79
C THR A 111 -10.84 -23.80 23.30
N THR A 112 -9.75 -23.08 23.10
CA THR A 112 -8.44 -23.39 23.68
C THR A 112 -8.37 -22.94 25.14
N LYS A 113 -7.29 -23.30 25.86
CA LYS A 113 -7.06 -22.83 27.23
C LYS A 113 -6.80 -21.32 27.28
N GLY A 114 -6.27 -20.75 26.19
CA GLY A 114 -6.13 -19.30 25.99
C GLY A 114 -7.42 -18.58 25.61
N ASN A 115 -8.59 -19.22 25.68
CA ASN A 115 -9.90 -18.69 25.26
C ASN A 115 -9.99 -18.37 23.75
N ARG A 116 -9.10 -18.90 22.91
CA ARG A 116 -9.24 -18.79 21.45
C ARG A 116 -10.25 -19.80 20.95
N VAL A 117 -11.02 -19.44 19.92
CA VAL A 117 -11.91 -20.40 19.26
C VAL A 117 -11.09 -21.18 18.23
N LYS A 118 -11.04 -22.51 18.37
CA LYS A 118 -10.25 -23.37 17.48
C LYS A 118 -10.80 -23.28 16.04
N THR A 119 -9.89 -23.07 15.10
CA THR A 119 -10.19 -22.94 13.67
C THR A 119 -10.35 -24.30 13.01
N GLY A 120 -11.35 -24.43 12.12
CA GLY A 120 -11.64 -25.69 11.40
C GLY A 120 -12.37 -26.77 12.22
N ALA A 121 -13.13 -27.65 11.56
CA ALA A 121 -14.07 -28.57 12.25
C ALA A 121 -13.77 -30.07 12.07
N LYS A 122 -12.85 -30.46 11.17
CA LYS A 122 -12.77 -31.85 10.66
C LYS A 122 -11.45 -32.61 10.94
N GLY A 123 -10.49 -32.00 11.64
CA GLY A 123 -9.24 -32.71 12.01
C GLY A 123 -8.36 -33.18 10.83
N ILE A 124 -8.41 -32.48 9.68
CA ILE A 124 -7.64 -32.82 8.46
C ILE A 124 -6.55 -31.79 8.09
N GLY A 125 -6.42 -30.69 8.84
CA GLY A 125 -5.58 -29.53 8.47
C GLY A 125 -4.09 -29.86 8.29
N ARG A 126 -3.57 -30.86 9.01
CA ARG A 126 -2.17 -31.32 8.91
C ARG A 126 -1.83 -32.09 7.63
N PHE A 127 -2.81 -32.50 6.81
CA PHE A 127 -2.51 -33.05 5.47
C PHE A 127 -2.02 -31.97 4.49
N ALA A 128 -2.09 -30.69 4.88
CA ALA A 128 -1.35 -29.61 4.24
C ALA A 128 0.17 -29.92 4.15
N LEU A 129 0.72 -30.71 5.08
CA LEU A 129 2.13 -31.13 5.06
C LEU A 129 2.46 -31.94 3.81
N ASN A 130 1.66 -32.97 3.50
CA ASN A 130 1.81 -33.78 2.29
C ASN A 130 1.65 -32.95 1.02
N ARG A 131 0.73 -31.96 1.02
CA ARG A 131 0.57 -31.05 -0.12
C ARG A 131 1.85 -30.25 -0.39
N LEU A 132 2.60 -29.86 0.64
CA LEU A 132 3.77 -28.97 0.53
C LEU A 132 5.08 -29.70 0.21
N GLY A 133 5.31 -30.89 0.78
CA GLY A 133 6.54 -31.66 0.54
C GLY A 133 6.42 -33.13 0.88
N MET A 134 7.45 -33.90 0.52
CA MET A 134 7.47 -35.36 0.63
C MET A 134 7.96 -35.85 1.98
N LEU A 135 8.74 -35.05 2.71
CA LEU A 135 9.27 -35.40 4.02
C LEU A 135 8.85 -34.34 5.05
N THR A 136 8.54 -34.77 6.26
CA THR A 136 8.25 -33.85 7.36
C THR A 136 8.91 -34.31 8.65
N ASN A 137 9.63 -33.39 9.28
CA ASN A 137 10.09 -33.52 10.65
C ASN A 137 9.37 -32.49 11.53
N MET A 138 8.91 -32.91 12.70
CA MET A 138 8.23 -32.06 13.66
C MET A 138 8.87 -32.23 15.03
N THR A 139 9.40 -31.15 15.59
CA THR A 139 9.89 -31.11 16.96
C THR A 139 8.91 -30.32 17.81
N SER A 140 8.37 -30.92 18.87
CA SER A 140 7.44 -30.25 19.77
C SER A 140 7.92 -30.30 21.21
N LEU A 141 7.88 -29.15 21.89
CA LEU A 141 8.14 -29.00 23.31
C LEU A 141 6.84 -28.64 24.02
N PRO A 142 6.16 -29.60 24.67
CA PRO A 142 4.88 -29.35 25.33
C PRO A 142 5.06 -28.66 26.68
N THR A 143 4.09 -27.84 27.05
CA THR A 143 3.97 -27.26 28.41
C THR A 143 3.62 -28.31 29.47
N MET A 144 2.88 -29.35 29.09
CA MET A 144 2.37 -30.38 29.99
C MET A 144 2.66 -31.77 29.44
N LEU A 145 3.14 -32.66 30.31
CA LEU A 145 3.28 -34.09 30.04
C LEU A 145 2.08 -34.83 30.62
N GLU A 146 1.72 -35.95 30.02
CA GLU A 146 0.65 -36.82 30.50
C GLU A 146 1.27 -38.12 31.01
N VAL A 147 1.08 -38.41 32.29
CA VAL A 147 1.73 -39.53 32.99
C VAL A 147 0.68 -40.46 33.57
N LEU A 148 0.96 -41.76 33.57
CA LEU A 148 0.12 -42.79 34.18
C LEU A 148 0.04 -42.57 35.70
N THR A 149 -1.15 -42.74 36.29
CA THR A 149 -1.29 -42.70 37.75
C THR A 149 -1.02 -44.07 38.37
N ASP A 150 -0.36 -44.10 39.54
CA ASP A 150 0.24 -45.31 40.15
C ASP A 150 -0.78 -46.40 40.60
N ASP A 151 -2.08 -46.13 40.57
CA ASP A 151 -3.11 -47.06 41.07
C ASP A 151 -3.35 -48.28 40.15
N ASP A 152 -2.87 -48.26 38.90
CA ASP A 152 -3.10 -49.34 37.92
C ASP A 152 -1.88 -50.28 37.69
N SER A 153 -0.80 -50.13 38.47
CA SER A 153 0.41 -50.96 38.31
C SER A 153 0.25 -52.45 38.68
N SER A 154 -0.96 -52.87 39.09
CA SER A 154 -1.25 -54.26 39.52
C SER A 154 -2.52 -54.88 38.94
N ALA A 155 -3.22 -54.24 38.00
CA ALA A 155 -4.41 -54.82 37.38
C ALA A 155 -4.05 -55.63 36.12
N GLU A 156 -4.49 -56.89 36.07
CA GLU A 156 -4.42 -57.73 34.88
C GLU A 156 -4.99 -56.99 33.66
N ILE A 157 -4.28 -57.13 32.52
CA ILE A 157 -4.62 -56.49 31.24
C ILE A 157 -5.97 -57.02 30.76
N ASP A 158 -7.04 -56.32 31.10
CA ASP A 158 -8.31 -56.42 30.39
C ASP A 158 -8.36 -55.32 29.32
N SER A 159 -8.70 -55.72 28.10
CA SER A 159 -8.64 -54.91 26.86
C SER A 159 -9.56 -53.67 26.82
N ASN A 160 -10.26 -53.38 27.92
CA ASN A 160 -11.16 -52.25 28.11
C ASN A 160 -10.85 -51.40 29.36
N ALA A 161 -9.69 -51.59 30.02
CA ALA A 161 -9.30 -50.75 31.16
C ALA A 161 -9.05 -49.30 30.70
N VAL A 162 -9.83 -48.35 31.23
CA VAL A 162 -9.60 -46.92 31.05
C VAL A 162 -8.37 -46.56 31.87
N ILE A 163 -7.21 -46.52 31.21
CA ILE A 163 -5.96 -46.09 31.83
C ILE A 163 -6.14 -44.66 32.34
N SER A 164 -5.98 -44.48 33.65
CA SER A 164 -6.12 -43.17 34.29
C SER A 164 -4.80 -42.39 34.22
N THR A 165 -4.81 -41.31 33.45
CA THR A 165 -3.64 -40.42 33.24
C THR A 165 -3.81 -39.09 33.99
N LYS A 166 -2.69 -38.43 34.30
CA LYS A 166 -2.64 -37.09 34.91
C LYS A 166 -1.70 -36.19 34.13
N LEU A 167 -2.12 -34.94 33.93
CA LEU A 167 -1.27 -33.88 33.35
C LEU A 167 -0.36 -33.27 34.41
N ILE A 168 0.95 -33.22 34.13
CA ILE A 168 1.97 -32.58 34.96
C ILE A 168 2.74 -31.52 34.15
N PRO A 169 3.24 -30.43 34.75
CA PRO A 169 4.10 -29.48 34.05
C PRO A 169 5.40 -30.13 33.55
N ASN A 170 5.82 -29.77 32.34
CA ASN A 170 7.07 -30.25 31.76
C ASN A 170 8.30 -29.49 32.29
N SER A 171 8.70 -29.76 33.53
CA SER A 171 9.85 -29.11 34.16
C SER A 171 11.21 -29.57 33.61
N GLU A 172 11.26 -30.76 33.02
CA GLU A 172 12.49 -31.39 32.51
C GLU A 172 12.73 -31.09 31.02
N SER A 173 11.92 -30.22 30.42
CA SER A 173 12.01 -29.85 29.01
C SER A 173 12.04 -31.07 28.06
N ILE A 174 11.24 -32.10 28.38
CA ILE A 174 11.11 -33.30 27.54
C ILE A 174 10.41 -32.89 26.24
N GLY A 175 11.07 -33.11 25.12
CA GLY A 175 10.55 -32.85 23.78
C GLY A 175 10.25 -34.12 23.01
N PHE A 176 9.48 -33.97 21.93
CA PHE A 176 9.11 -35.06 21.04
C PHE A 176 9.44 -34.70 19.60
N GLU A 177 10.17 -35.57 18.92
CA GLU A 177 10.50 -35.47 17.50
C GLU A 177 9.70 -36.52 16.73
N TRP A 178 8.92 -36.06 15.76
CA TRP A 178 8.04 -36.86 14.92
C TRP A 178 8.45 -36.72 13.47
N THR A 179 8.72 -37.83 12.80
CA THR A 179 9.15 -37.85 11.40
C THR A 179 8.26 -38.76 10.57
N VAL A 180 7.86 -38.29 9.39
CA VAL A 180 7.08 -39.07 8.42
C VAL A 180 7.66 -38.91 7.01
N ASP A 181 7.65 -40.00 6.26
CA ASP A 181 7.89 -40.01 4.81
C ASP A 181 6.55 -40.18 4.09
N TRP A 182 6.11 -39.13 3.40
CA TRP A 182 4.84 -39.15 2.67
C TRP A 182 4.90 -40.03 1.41
N LYS A 183 6.09 -40.40 0.92
CA LYS A 183 6.27 -41.33 -0.21
C LYS A 183 5.77 -42.73 0.13
N ASP A 184 5.70 -43.08 1.40
CA ASP A 184 5.18 -44.39 1.84
C ASP A 184 3.72 -44.60 1.44
N PHE A 185 2.95 -43.52 1.24
CA PHE A 185 1.57 -43.58 0.72
C PHE A 185 1.48 -43.95 -0.77
N ASP A 186 2.58 -43.86 -1.52
CA ASP A 186 2.62 -44.13 -2.96
C ASP A 186 3.07 -45.57 -3.29
N LYS A 187 3.45 -46.36 -2.28
CA LYS A 187 3.80 -47.77 -2.46
C LYS A 187 2.60 -48.58 -2.97
N VAL A 188 2.82 -49.33 -4.07
CA VAL A 188 1.78 -50.15 -4.70
C VAL A 188 1.26 -51.18 -3.70
N GLY A 189 -0.02 -51.09 -3.34
CA GLY A 189 -0.69 -52.02 -2.42
C GLY A 189 -0.62 -51.65 -0.94
N ALA A 190 -0.03 -50.50 -0.58
CA ALA A 190 0.02 -50.03 0.82
C ALA A 190 -1.37 -49.63 1.34
N THR A 191 -1.66 -50.03 2.58
CA THR A 191 -2.78 -49.53 3.39
C THR A 191 -2.29 -48.38 4.28
N VAL A 192 -3.17 -47.51 4.79
CA VAL A 192 -2.75 -46.36 5.63
C VAL A 192 -2.09 -46.85 6.93
N SER A 193 -2.46 -48.04 7.38
CA SER A 193 -1.83 -48.71 8.53
C SER A 193 -0.38 -49.10 8.28
N ASP A 194 0.04 -49.25 7.02
CA ASP A 194 1.41 -49.58 6.62
C ASP A 194 2.31 -48.34 6.56
N VAL A 195 1.72 -47.14 6.65
CA VAL A 195 2.48 -45.89 6.77
C VAL A 195 2.69 -45.61 8.26
N GLU A 196 3.96 -45.67 8.67
CA GLU A 196 4.37 -45.43 10.05
C GLU A 196 5.14 -44.12 10.15
N ALA A 197 4.82 -43.31 11.15
CA ALA A 197 5.68 -42.21 11.56
C ALA A 197 6.59 -42.66 12.71
N VAL A 198 7.80 -42.11 12.76
CA VAL A 198 8.76 -42.35 13.84
C VAL A 198 8.56 -41.26 14.90
N LEU A 199 8.36 -41.65 16.16
CA LEU A 199 8.32 -40.75 17.31
C LEU A 199 9.50 -41.04 18.23
N LEU A 200 10.27 -40.00 18.53
CA LEU A 200 11.44 -39.99 19.39
C LEU A 200 11.22 -39.05 20.57
N GLU A 201 11.47 -39.52 21.78
CA GLU A 201 11.52 -38.69 22.97
C GLU A 201 12.94 -38.14 23.18
N LYS A 202 13.04 -36.84 23.51
CA LYS A 202 14.30 -36.12 23.71
C LYS A 202 14.29 -35.38 25.04
N GLU A 203 15.13 -35.84 25.96
CA GLU A 203 15.38 -35.19 27.25
C GLU A 203 16.14 -33.86 27.03
N ASP A 204 15.91 -32.87 27.91
CA ASP A 204 16.58 -31.56 27.91
C ASP A 204 16.53 -30.79 26.57
N LEU A 205 15.37 -30.78 25.89
CA LEU A 205 15.23 -30.09 24.61
C LEU A 205 15.33 -28.56 24.78
N ALA A 206 16.45 -27.99 24.33
CA ALA A 206 16.69 -26.55 24.31
C ALA A 206 16.20 -25.89 23.00
N LEU A 207 14.88 -25.88 22.77
CA LEU A 207 14.26 -25.48 21.50
C LEU A 207 14.78 -24.14 20.95
N GLN A 208 14.84 -23.10 21.79
CA GLN A 208 15.34 -21.78 21.36
C GLN A 208 16.80 -21.82 20.89
N ARG A 209 17.66 -22.53 21.62
CA ARG A 209 19.09 -22.63 21.29
C ARG A 209 19.27 -23.38 19.98
N GLU A 210 18.55 -24.48 19.77
CA GLU A 210 18.61 -25.25 18.52
C GLU A 210 18.16 -24.43 17.30
N LEU A 211 17.13 -23.60 17.45
CA LEU A 211 16.69 -22.69 16.39
C LEU A 211 17.72 -21.60 16.09
N VAL A 212 18.27 -20.96 17.13
CA VAL A 212 19.30 -19.91 16.96
C VAL A 212 20.56 -20.49 16.31
N ASP A 213 21.02 -21.66 16.76
CA ASP A 213 22.20 -22.32 16.21
C ASP A 213 21.99 -22.73 14.74
N ARG A 214 20.79 -23.20 14.38
CA ARG A 214 20.42 -23.56 13.00
C ARG A 214 20.46 -22.35 12.07
N PHE A 215 19.97 -21.19 12.52
CA PHE A 215 19.86 -19.99 11.70
C PHE A 215 20.90 -18.91 12.01
N LYS A 216 22.02 -19.29 12.65
CA LYS A 216 23.07 -18.38 13.15
C LYS A 216 23.62 -17.39 12.12
N ASP A 217 23.63 -17.77 10.84
CA ASP A 217 24.16 -16.94 9.74
C ASP A 217 23.19 -15.82 9.33
N TYR A 218 21.95 -15.81 9.85
CA TYR A 218 20.89 -14.88 9.49
C TYR A 218 20.57 -13.91 10.64
N SER A 219 21.37 -12.86 10.78
CA SER A 219 21.32 -11.93 11.93
C SER A 219 19.94 -11.35 12.28
N LYS A 220 19.10 -11.04 11.29
CA LYS A 220 17.73 -10.54 11.51
C LYS A 220 16.79 -11.61 12.07
N LEU A 221 16.90 -12.83 11.57
CA LEU A 221 16.12 -13.98 12.03
C LEU A 221 16.54 -14.38 13.45
N VAL A 222 17.85 -14.40 13.74
CA VAL A 222 18.38 -14.66 15.08
C VAL A 222 17.79 -13.69 16.11
N LYS A 223 17.80 -12.38 15.83
CA LYS A 223 17.21 -11.36 16.73
C LYS A 223 15.75 -11.64 17.06
N ILE A 224 14.98 -12.15 16.09
CA ILE A 224 13.56 -12.47 16.28
C ILE A 224 13.43 -13.75 17.11
N LEU A 225 14.20 -14.79 16.80
CA LEU A 225 14.20 -16.04 17.57
C LEU A 225 14.64 -15.81 19.03
N GLU A 226 15.56 -14.90 19.28
CA GLU A 226 15.98 -14.48 20.62
C GLU A 226 14.90 -13.67 21.35
N ALA A 227 14.14 -12.84 20.62
CA ALA A 227 13.06 -12.03 21.19
C ALA A 227 11.79 -12.85 21.52
N VAL A 228 11.60 -14.01 20.90
CA VAL A 228 10.46 -14.89 21.13
C VAL A 228 10.76 -15.88 22.27
N ASN A 229 9.81 -16.02 23.19
CA ASN A 229 9.93 -16.93 24.32
C ASN A 229 9.47 -18.35 23.95
N PHE A 230 10.40 -19.27 23.77
CA PHE A 230 10.16 -20.69 23.45
C PHE A 230 10.25 -21.61 24.70
N LYS A 231 9.50 -21.29 25.76
CA LYS A 231 9.30 -22.23 26.89
C LYS A 231 8.57 -23.51 26.45
N SER A 232 7.81 -23.40 25.37
CA SER A 232 7.09 -24.44 24.67
C SER A 232 6.91 -24.01 23.23
N GLY A 233 6.52 -24.93 22.36
CA GLY A 233 6.26 -24.62 20.96
C GLY A 233 6.40 -25.83 20.06
N THR A 234 6.14 -25.64 18.78
CA THR A 234 6.33 -26.67 17.75
C THR A 234 7.10 -26.10 16.57
N VAL A 235 8.00 -26.90 16.04
CA VAL A 235 8.76 -26.64 14.82
C VAL A 235 8.40 -27.72 13.83
N ILE A 236 7.86 -27.33 12.68
CA ILE A 236 7.59 -28.23 11.55
C ILE A 236 8.57 -27.85 10.44
N GLU A 237 9.37 -28.80 10.02
CA GLU A 237 10.29 -28.74 8.89
C GLU A 237 9.75 -29.63 7.77
N ILE A 238 9.42 -29.03 6.62
CA ILE A 238 8.92 -29.71 5.42
C ILE A 238 10.03 -29.67 4.38
N THR A 239 10.50 -30.82 3.92
CA THR A 239 11.59 -30.95 2.95
C THR A 239 11.11 -31.68 1.70
N GLU A 240 11.90 -31.59 0.63
CA GLU A 240 11.54 -32.12 -0.70
C GLU A 240 10.20 -31.56 -1.20
N LEU A 241 10.21 -30.26 -1.54
CA LEU A 241 9.00 -29.51 -1.85
C LEU A 241 8.35 -29.98 -3.15
N ASN A 242 7.02 -30.09 -3.14
CA ASN A 242 6.25 -30.52 -4.31
C ASN A 242 6.18 -29.44 -5.40
N ASP A 243 6.13 -28.18 -4.98
CA ASP A 243 5.99 -27.01 -5.86
C ASP A 243 7.25 -26.17 -5.90
N GLU A 244 7.42 -25.50 -7.05
CA GLU A 244 8.38 -24.41 -7.17
C GLU A 244 7.80 -23.15 -6.51
N TRP A 245 8.62 -22.53 -5.65
CA TRP A 245 8.32 -21.29 -4.95
C TRP A 245 9.12 -20.14 -5.57
N ASN A 246 8.48 -19.40 -6.47
CA ASN A 246 9.06 -18.21 -7.09
C ASN A 246 8.61 -16.93 -6.37
N ASP A 247 9.23 -15.80 -6.72
CA ASP A 247 8.94 -14.49 -6.11
C ASP A 247 7.45 -14.11 -6.23
N GLU A 248 6.79 -14.43 -7.34
CA GLU A 248 5.36 -14.14 -7.53
C GLU A 248 4.49 -14.88 -6.50
N LYS A 249 4.73 -16.18 -6.29
CA LYS A 249 4.03 -16.98 -5.28
C LYS A 249 4.33 -16.51 -3.86
N LEU A 250 5.57 -16.14 -3.57
CA LEU A 250 5.97 -15.62 -2.25
C LEU A 250 5.30 -14.27 -1.95
N VAL A 251 5.29 -13.34 -2.90
CA VAL A 251 4.59 -12.05 -2.77
C VAL A 251 3.08 -12.27 -2.59
N LYS A 252 2.49 -13.19 -3.35
CA LYS A 252 1.07 -13.53 -3.24
C LYS A 252 0.73 -14.16 -1.88
N LEU A 253 1.55 -15.10 -1.40
CA LEU A 253 1.40 -15.69 -0.06
C LEU A 253 1.55 -14.62 1.03
N PHE A 254 2.57 -13.77 0.98
CA PHE A 254 2.78 -12.69 1.93
C PHE A 254 1.57 -11.73 1.98
N GLY A 255 1.06 -11.29 0.82
CA GLY A 255 -0.14 -10.47 0.75
C GLY A 255 -1.39 -11.19 1.29
N ASN A 256 -1.53 -12.49 1.06
CA ASN A 256 -2.62 -13.28 1.65
C ASN A 256 -2.52 -13.36 3.17
N LEU A 257 -1.31 -13.44 3.73
CA LEU A 257 -1.07 -13.41 5.17
C LEU A 257 -1.38 -12.02 5.76
N GLU A 258 -1.06 -10.92 5.07
CA GLU A 258 -1.45 -9.55 5.48
C GLU A 258 -2.98 -9.41 5.62
N MET A 259 -3.72 -10.13 4.78
CA MET A 259 -5.19 -10.12 4.74
C MET A 259 -5.84 -11.24 5.56
N LEU A 260 -5.05 -12.11 6.21
CA LEU A 260 -5.56 -13.29 6.88
C LEU A 260 -6.32 -12.95 8.17
N LEU A 261 -5.80 -11.95 8.89
CA LEU A 261 -6.29 -11.49 10.18
C LEU A 261 -7.09 -10.18 10.04
N PRO A 262 -8.06 -9.92 10.93
CA PRO A 262 -8.86 -8.70 10.88
C PRO A 262 -8.01 -7.43 11.14
N PRO A 263 -8.39 -6.29 10.55
CA PRO A 263 -7.71 -5.00 10.74
C PRO A 263 -8.05 -4.39 12.11
N GLU A 264 -7.33 -4.77 13.16
CA GLU A 264 -7.51 -4.24 14.53
C GLU A 264 -6.18 -3.92 15.24
N GLU A 265 -6.25 -3.00 16.21
CA GLU A 265 -5.13 -2.55 17.04
C GLU A 265 -4.53 -3.67 17.91
N GLN A 266 -5.33 -4.65 18.36
CA GLN A 266 -4.90 -5.68 19.29
C GLN A 266 -5.46 -7.06 18.94
N ASN A 267 -4.52 -7.96 18.65
CA ASN A 267 -4.66 -9.42 18.69
C ASN A 267 -3.25 -9.91 19.02
N ASP A 268 -3.11 -10.88 19.92
CA ASP A 268 -1.83 -11.32 20.49
C ASP A 268 -1.01 -12.22 19.54
N PHE A 269 -1.59 -12.60 18.40
CA PHE A 269 -0.96 -13.48 17.41
C PHE A 269 -0.24 -12.74 16.26
N GLY A 270 1.09 -12.77 16.23
CA GLY A 270 1.90 -12.20 15.15
C GLY A 270 2.45 -13.26 14.18
N ILE A 271 2.58 -12.90 12.90
CA ILE A 271 3.19 -13.75 11.87
C ILE A 271 4.47 -13.08 11.36
N GLU A 272 5.57 -13.81 11.37
CA GLU A 272 6.85 -13.42 10.78
C GLU A 272 7.11 -14.26 9.53
N PHE A 273 7.56 -13.65 8.43
CA PHE A 273 7.79 -14.34 7.17
C PHE A 273 9.19 -14.05 6.63
N PHE A 274 9.97 -15.10 6.38
CA PHE A 274 11.35 -15.00 5.90
C PHE A 274 11.62 -15.91 4.72
N VAL A 275 12.48 -15.43 3.83
CA VAL A 275 13.08 -16.22 2.73
C VAL A 275 14.59 -16.13 2.92
N LEU A 276 15.27 -17.24 3.16
CA LEU A 276 16.70 -17.22 3.53
C LEU A 276 17.60 -16.69 2.41
N ASN A 277 17.19 -16.85 1.15
CA ASN A 277 17.91 -16.31 0.00
C ASN A 277 17.84 -14.79 -0.08
N ASN A 278 16.82 -14.18 0.53
CA ASN A 278 16.62 -12.73 0.56
C ASN A 278 16.00 -12.28 1.89
N PRO A 279 16.74 -12.36 3.01
CA PRO A 279 16.19 -12.17 4.36
C PRO A 279 15.71 -10.73 4.63
N GLU A 280 16.05 -9.78 3.76
CA GLU A 280 15.66 -8.38 3.88
C GLU A 280 14.39 -8.00 3.12
N GLU A 281 13.92 -8.84 2.20
CA GLU A 281 12.73 -8.54 1.39
C GLU A 281 11.43 -8.59 2.19
N TYR A 282 11.35 -9.54 3.11
CA TYR A 282 10.17 -9.79 3.95
C TYR A 282 10.48 -9.57 5.44
N GLY A 283 9.46 -9.75 6.28
CA GLY A 283 9.56 -9.64 7.72
C GLY A 283 8.20 -9.81 8.40
N THR A 284 7.94 -9.02 9.43
CA THR A 284 6.66 -9.06 10.16
C THR A 284 5.50 -8.74 9.23
N VAL A 285 4.54 -9.65 9.16
CA VAL A 285 3.29 -9.47 8.42
C VAL A 285 2.47 -8.41 9.14
N LYS A 286 2.37 -7.23 8.54
CA LYS A 286 1.65 -6.10 9.13
C LYS A 286 0.15 -6.28 8.92
N ARG A 287 -0.62 -5.91 9.94
CA ARG A 287 -2.08 -5.83 9.85
C ARG A 287 -2.49 -4.50 9.23
N ALA A 288 -3.65 -4.52 8.57
CA ALA A 288 -4.17 -3.38 7.84
C ALA A 288 -4.91 -2.40 8.74
N TYR A 289 -4.22 -1.69 9.63
CA TYR A 289 -4.84 -0.57 10.35
C TYR A 289 -4.84 0.68 9.46
N TYR A 290 -5.99 1.35 9.33
CA TYR A 290 -6.13 2.54 8.48
C TYR A 290 -6.97 3.62 9.16
N ASP A 291 -6.32 4.74 9.47
CA ASP A 291 -6.93 5.91 10.12
C ASP A 291 -7.49 6.93 9.14
N ASP A 292 -7.12 6.86 7.86
CA ASP A 292 -7.58 7.80 6.85
C ASP A 292 -8.92 7.36 6.23
N PHE A 293 -10.03 7.72 6.87
CA PHE A 293 -11.38 7.45 6.35
C PHE A 293 -12.24 8.71 6.36
N ASP A 294 -13.26 8.75 5.52
CA ASP A 294 -14.25 9.84 5.52
C ASP A 294 -15.47 9.51 6.40
N TYR A 295 -15.88 8.24 6.39
CA TYR A 295 -16.91 7.71 7.26
C TYR A 295 -16.52 6.34 7.78
N LYS A 296 -16.86 6.08 9.04
CA LYS A 296 -16.72 4.78 9.68
C LYS A 296 -18.01 4.43 10.42
N ILE A 297 -18.56 3.26 10.13
CA ILE A 297 -19.65 2.66 10.91
C ILE A 297 -19.10 1.47 11.66
N LYS A 298 -19.35 1.41 12.98
CA LYS A 298 -19.18 0.19 13.78
C LYS A 298 -20.55 -0.25 14.27
N ALA A 299 -20.99 -1.42 13.86
CA ALA A 299 -22.24 -2.02 14.28
C ALA A 299 -21.96 -3.31 15.05
N SER A 300 -22.51 -3.45 16.25
CA SER A 300 -22.36 -4.62 17.10
C SER A 300 -23.74 -5.13 17.48
N TYR A 301 -23.99 -6.42 17.25
CA TYR A 301 -25.23 -7.10 17.61
C TYR A 301 -24.94 -8.26 18.55
N ASN A 302 -25.69 -8.33 19.65
CA ASN A 302 -25.66 -9.44 20.59
C ASN A 302 -27.09 -9.90 20.88
N GLU A 303 -27.33 -11.21 20.75
CA GLU A 303 -28.65 -11.82 20.96
C GLU A 303 -29.17 -11.59 22.39
N ASN A 304 -28.27 -11.54 23.37
CA ASN A 304 -28.59 -11.37 24.79
C ASN A 304 -28.88 -9.92 25.21
N ASP A 305 -28.70 -8.94 24.32
CA ASP A 305 -28.80 -7.50 24.60
C ASP A 305 -30.09 -6.93 24.00
N ASP A 306 -31.24 -7.48 24.42
CA ASP A 306 -32.59 -7.10 23.97
C ASP A 306 -32.79 -7.07 22.44
N LYS A 307 -31.97 -7.82 21.69
CA LYS A 307 -31.91 -7.83 20.22
C LYS A 307 -31.69 -6.43 19.62
N ILE A 308 -30.91 -5.60 20.32
CA ILE A 308 -30.56 -4.25 19.90
C ILE A 308 -29.25 -4.29 19.11
N LEU A 309 -29.28 -3.67 17.93
CA LEU A 309 -28.09 -3.35 17.16
C LEU A 309 -27.53 -2.01 17.64
N LYS A 310 -26.34 -2.02 18.21
CA LYS A 310 -25.58 -0.82 18.60
C LYS A 310 -24.77 -0.35 17.40
N VAL A 311 -25.01 0.87 16.94
CA VAL A 311 -24.33 1.45 15.77
C VAL A 311 -23.66 2.76 16.15
N ASP A 312 -22.33 2.81 16.01
CA ASP A 312 -21.54 4.02 16.13
C ASP A 312 -21.22 4.54 14.70
N ILE A 313 -21.62 5.77 14.39
CA ILE A 313 -21.29 6.48 13.15
C ILE A 313 -20.26 7.55 13.46
N ILE A 314 -19.12 7.51 12.76
CA ILE A 314 -18.02 8.47 12.91
C ILE A 314 -17.85 9.19 11.57
N ARG A 315 -17.92 10.53 11.62
CA ARG A 315 -17.82 11.41 10.45
C ARG A 315 -16.46 12.11 10.43
N ASN A 316 -15.75 12.03 9.31
CA ASN A 316 -14.44 12.66 9.14
C ASN A 316 -14.25 13.32 7.75
N GLU A 317 -15.27 13.28 6.88
CA GLU A 317 -15.21 13.81 5.51
C GLU A 317 -15.07 15.35 5.42
N LEU A 318 -15.66 16.09 6.36
CA LEU A 318 -15.83 17.54 6.28
C LEU A 318 -14.94 18.29 7.29
N ASP A 319 -14.47 19.47 6.89
CA ASP A 319 -13.73 20.40 7.73
C ASP A 319 -14.69 21.11 8.71
N ILE A 320 -14.56 20.79 10.00
CA ILE A 320 -15.43 21.30 11.07
C ILE A 320 -15.23 22.81 11.28
N ASP A 321 -13.99 23.30 11.19
CA ASP A 321 -13.69 24.73 11.34
C ASP A 321 -14.32 25.53 10.20
N ALA A 322 -14.32 24.95 8.99
CA ALA A 322 -15.04 25.54 7.86
C ALA A 322 -16.55 25.53 8.09
N LEU A 323 -17.13 24.42 8.56
CA LEU A 323 -18.57 24.31 8.83
C LEU A 323 -19.05 25.36 9.84
N GLU A 324 -18.28 25.57 10.92
CA GLU A 324 -18.61 26.54 11.96
C GLU A 324 -18.48 27.99 11.48
N ASN A 325 -17.39 28.33 10.80
CA ASN A 325 -17.08 29.74 10.51
C ASN A 325 -17.61 30.23 9.15
N ARG A 326 -17.64 29.36 8.14
CA ARG A 326 -18.01 29.73 6.74
C ARG A 326 -19.37 29.22 6.31
N TYR A 327 -19.82 28.08 6.84
CA TYR A 327 -21.10 27.45 6.47
C TYR A 327 -22.12 27.49 7.62
N SER A 328 -22.03 28.43 8.55
CA SER A 328 -22.93 28.53 9.72
C SER A 328 -24.42 28.52 9.36
N LYS A 329 -24.80 29.15 8.24
CA LYS A 329 -26.16 29.14 7.67
C LYS A 329 -26.69 27.74 7.33
N LEU A 330 -25.83 26.73 7.19
CA LEU A 330 -26.23 25.34 6.99
C LEU A 330 -27.14 24.87 8.13
N PHE A 331 -26.80 25.24 9.37
CA PHE A 331 -27.52 24.80 10.57
C PHE A 331 -28.84 25.56 10.81
N GLU A 332 -29.15 26.54 9.97
CA GLU A 332 -30.46 27.21 9.93
C GLU A 332 -31.48 26.47 9.05
N MET A 333 -31.04 25.47 8.27
CA MET A 333 -31.90 24.66 7.42
C MET A 333 -32.71 23.65 8.25
N GLU A 334 -33.95 23.37 7.82
CA GLU A 334 -34.92 22.56 8.57
C GLU A 334 -34.38 21.20 9.02
N MET A 335 -33.71 20.45 8.12
CA MET A 335 -33.14 19.14 8.42
C MET A 335 -31.84 19.18 9.25
N MET A 336 -31.22 20.35 9.42
CA MET A 336 -29.95 20.52 10.15
C MET A 336 -30.16 21.07 11.57
N LYS A 337 -31.40 21.38 11.95
CA LYS A 337 -31.77 21.90 13.28
C LYS A 337 -31.91 20.82 14.35
N GLU A 338 -32.03 19.57 13.95
CA GLU A 338 -32.27 18.45 14.86
C GLU A 338 -31.07 17.50 14.87
N SER A 339 -30.84 16.83 16.01
CA SER A 339 -29.80 15.80 16.10
C SER A 339 -30.22 14.62 15.22
N PRO A 340 -29.31 13.99 14.46
CA PRO A 340 -27.84 14.04 14.58
C PRO A 340 -27.13 14.99 13.59
N PHE A 341 -27.75 16.10 13.19
CA PHE A 341 -27.20 17.02 12.17
C PHE A 341 -26.86 18.43 12.69
N LYS A 342 -26.90 18.66 14.00
CA LYS A 342 -26.51 19.93 14.59
C LYS A 342 -24.98 20.08 14.60
N LEU A 343 -24.48 21.30 14.71
CA LEU A 343 -23.04 21.56 14.76
C LEU A 343 -22.34 20.79 15.89
N GLU A 344 -22.99 20.63 17.05
CA GLU A 344 -22.47 19.83 18.16
C GLU A 344 -22.28 18.35 17.80
N ASP A 345 -23.16 17.80 16.94
CA ASP A 345 -23.05 16.41 16.46
C ASP A 345 -21.84 16.24 15.51
N PHE A 346 -21.45 17.29 14.77
CA PHE A 346 -20.24 17.29 13.94
C PHE A 346 -18.96 17.44 14.76
N LYS A 347 -19.03 18.09 15.93
CA LYS A 347 -17.92 18.19 16.89
C LYS A 347 -17.77 16.94 17.77
N SER A 348 -18.82 16.15 17.90
CA SER A 348 -18.81 14.90 18.66
C SER A 348 -18.00 13.83 17.94
N GLU A 349 -17.22 13.03 18.68
CA GLU A 349 -16.38 11.98 18.08
C GLU A 349 -17.20 10.89 17.37
N LYS A 350 -18.40 10.59 17.88
CA LYS A 350 -19.28 9.56 17.32
C LYS A 350 -20.74 9.80 17.65
N ILE A 351 -21.60 9.32 16.77
CA ILE A 351 -23.06 9.28 16.94
C ILE A 351 -23.46 7.85 17.24
N GLN A 352 -24.15 7.64 18.36
CA GLN A 352 -24.58 6.30 18.78
C GLN A 352 -26.08 6.11 18.51
N LEU A 353 -26.42 5.01 17.84
CA LEU A 353 -27.79 4.61 17.57
C LEU A 353 -28.01 3.21 18.15
N ASN A 354 -29.10 3.05 18.89
CA ASN A 354 -29.55 1.76 19.39
C ASN A 354 -30.82 1.38 18.62
N ILE A 355 -30.71 0.44 17.70
CA ILE A 355 -31.79 0.11 16.78
C ILE A 355 -32.24 -1.33 17.05
N PRO A 356 -33.51 -1.57 17.43
CA PRO A 356 -34.04 -2.93 17.48
C PRO A 356 -33.87 -3.60 16.11
N ILE A 357 -33.25 -4.78 16.05
CA ILE A 357 -32.91 -5.41 14.77
C ILE A 357 -34.14 -5.69 13.89
N ALA A 358 -35.30 -5.93 14.51
CA ALA A 358 -36.58 -6.10 13.83
C ALA A 358 -37.04 -4.83 13.08
N ASN A 359 -36.57 -3.65 13.48
CA ASN A 359 -36.91 -2.38 12.83
C ASN A 359 -35.99 -2.06 11.64
N LEU A 360 -34.86 -2.77 11.47
CA LEU A 360 -33.98 -2.56 10.32
C LEU A 360 -34.59 -3.08 9.03
N THR A 361 -35.46 -4.09 9.10
CA THR A 361 -35.94 -4.82 7.93
C THR A 361 -37.47 -4.99 7.99
N HIS A 362 -38.17 -4.64 6.91
CA HIS A 362 -39.63 -4.76 6.87
C HIS A 362 -40.05 -6.22 6.69
N LYS A 363 -40.90 -6.73 7.61
CA LYS A 363 -41.49 -8.09 7.58
C LYS A 363 -40.46 -9.23 7.63
N VAL A 364 -39.77 -9.38 8.76
CA VAL A 364 -38.85 -10.49 8.97
C VAL A 364 -39.44 -11.50 9.95
N ASP A 365 -39.29 -12.78 9.62
CA ASP A 365 -39.63 -13.90 10.52
C ASP A 365 -38.72 -13.84 11.76
N GLN A 366 -39.35 -13.73 12.92
CA GLN A 366 -38.67 -13.63 14.21
C GLN A 366 -37.82 -14.87 14.50
N ASN A 367 -38.21 -16.04 13.99
CA ASN A 367 -37.42 -17.27 14.13
C ASN A 367 -36.12 -17.25 13.34
N LEU A 368 -36.06 -16.53 12.20
CA LEU A 368 -34.84 -16.39 11.41
C LEU A 368 -33.86 -15.39 12.05
N LEU A 369 -34.37 -14.33 12.67
CA LEU A 369 -33.54 -13.35 13.39
C LEU A 369 -32.77 -13.98 14.55
N ASP A 370 -33.42 -14.87 15.29
CA ASP A 370 -32.84 -15.53 16.46
C ASP A 370 -31.70 -16.49 16.07
N LYS A 371 -31.70 -16.94 14.81
CA LYS A 371 -30.69 -17.84 14.26
C LYS A 371 -29.43 -17.15 13.71
N ILE A 372 -29.42 -15.82 13.62
CA ILE A 372 -28.28 -15.07 13.06
C ILE A 372 -27.08 -15.14 14.00
N GLY A 373 -27.30 -15.02 15.31
CA GLY A 373 -26.24 -14.98 16.31
C GLY A 373 -25.50 -13.64 16.40
N LYS A 374 -24.54 -13.55 17.32
CA LYS A 374 -23.69 -12.36 17.54
C LYS A 374 -22.85 -12.03 16.30
N PHE A 375 -22.74 -10.76 15.96
CA PHE A 375 -21.79 -10.30 14.93
C PHE A 375 -21.33 -8.87 15.19
N ASP A 376 -20.15 -8.54 14.66
CA ASP A 376 -19.63 -7.18 14.59
C ASP A 376 -19.40 -6.81 13.13
N PHE A 377 -19.72 -5.59 12.73
CA PHE A 377 -19.52 -5.07 11.38
C PHE A 377 -18.88 -3.70 11.44
N THR A 378 -17.65 -3.60 10.95
CA THR A 378 -16.97 -2.32 10.74
C THR A 378 -16.93 -2.00 9.26
N PHE A 379 -17.46 -0.85 8.88
CA PHE A 379 -17.53 -0.36 7.51
C PHE A 379 -16.82 0.98 7.39
N TYR A 380 -16.05 1.13 6.32
CA TYR A 380 -15.31 2.34 5.97
C TYR A 380 -15.71 2.81 4.58
N PHE A 381 -15.91 4.13 4.46
CA PHE A 381 -16.04 4.80 3.19
C PHE A 381 -14.87 5.76 2.97
N LEU A 382 -14.31 5.68 1.76
CA LEU A 382 -13.17 6.47 1.31
C LEU A 382 -13.49 7.13 -0.04
N LYS A 383 -13.64 8.43 -0.01
CA LYS A 383 -13.72 9.31 -1.18
C LYS A 383 -12.36 9.30 -1.90
N LEU A 384 -12.41 9.17 -3.22
CA LEU A 384 -11.21 9.06 -4.07
C LEU A 384 -10.86 10.36 -4.82
N THR A 385 -11.77 11.33 -4.85
CA THR A 385 -11.62 12.58 -5.60
C THR A 385 -12.39 13.70 -4.93
N VAL A 386 -11.79 14.89 -4.85
CA VAL A 386 -12.42 16.14 -4.36
C VAL A 386 -12.84 17.05 -5.52
N ALA A 387 -12.85 16.53 -6.75
CA ALA A 387 -12.86 17.31 -7.99
C ALA A 387 -14.15 18.08 -8.32
N ASP A 388 -15.22 17.97 -7.52
CA ASP A 388 -16.50 18.64 -7.79
C ASP A 388 -16.46 20.16 -7.49
N ASP A 389 -15.39 20.67 -6.90
CA ASP A 389 -15.19 22.11 -6.68
C ASP A 389 -14.33 22.72 -7.80
N LYS A 390 -14.92 23.02 -8.96
CA LYS A 390 -14.39 24.13 -9.77
C LYS A 390 -14.49 25.38 -8.90
N VAL A 391 -13.37 26.08 -8.70
CA VAL A 391 -13.30 27.29 -7.87
C VAL A 391 -14.02 28.42 -8.62
N ASP A 392 -15.33 28.50 -8.47
CA ASP A 392 -16.13 29.66 -8.84
C ASP A 392 -16.70 30.25 -7.53
N GLY A 393 -16.01 31.25 -6.97
CA GLY A 393 -16.40 31.99 -5.76
C GLY A 393 -15.65 31.64 -4.45
N ASP A 394 -15.86 32.46 -3.42
CA ASP A 394 -15.22 32.35 -2.08
C ASP A 394 -15.69 31.15 -1.24
N LEU A 395 -16.88 30.62 -1.55
CA LEU A 395 -17.47 29.45 -0.88
C LEU A 395 -17.48 28.25 -1.83
N LYS A 396 -16.73 27.20 -1.48
CA LYS A 396 -16.77 25.89 -2.16
C LYS A 396 -18.16 25.24 -2.00
N LYS A 397 -18.50 24.30 -2.88
CA LYS A 397 -19.78 23.58 -2.77
C LYS A 397 -19.79 22.66 -1.56
N TYR A 398 -18.65 22.05 -1.24
CA TYR A 398 -18.49 21.17 -0.10
C TYR A 398 -17.18 21.47 0.65
N PRO A 399 -17.20 21.66 1.98
CA PRO A 399 -15.99 21.88 2.77
C PRO A 399 -15.27 20.56 3.08
N TYR A 400 -14.73 19.89 2.06
CA TYR A 400 -14.00 18.63 2.24
C TYR A 400 -12.65 18.82 2.93
N LYS A 401 -12.25 17.86 3.76
CA LYS A 401 -10.85 17.74 4.20
C LYS A 401 -9.93 17.38 3.03
N SER A 402 -8.65 17.68 3.14
CA SER A 402 -7.65 17.23 2.18
C SER A 402 -7.49 15.71 2.26
N ILE A 403 -7.35 15.05 1.10
CA ILE A 403 -7.23 13.59 1.02
C ILE A 403 -6.04 13.21 0.14
N ASN A 404 -5.34 12.13 0.51
CA ASN A 404 -4.32 11.53 -0.34
C ASN A 404 -4.95 10.45 -1.24
N SER A 405 -5.40 10.85 -2.43
CA SER A 405 -6.12 9.95 -3.34
C SER A 405 -5.29 8.75 -3.81
N ALA A 406 -3.96 8.89 -3.90
CA ALA A 406 -3.07 7.82 -4.34
C ALA A 406 -2.93 6.72 -3.28
N GLU A 407 -2.74 7.14 -2.02
CA GLU A 407 -2.64 6.24 -0.87
C GLU A 407 -3.94 5.48 -0.64
N ARG A 408 -5.09 6.18 -0.66
CA ARG A 408 -6.41 5.55 -0.53
C ARG A 408 -6.67 4.51 -1.62
N ARG A 409 -6.29 4.77 -2.88
CA ARG A 409 -6.41 3.78 -3.97
C ARG A 409 -5.52 2.57 -3.75
N SER A 410 -4.27 2.78 -3.32
CA SER A 410 -3.34 1.69 -3.01
C SER A 410 -3.89 0.80 -1.90
N TRP A 411 -4.43 1.42 -0.84
CA TRP A 411 -5.03 0.71 0.28
C TRP A 411 -6.29 -0.05 -0.13
N LEU A 412 -7.22 0.59 -0.86
CA LEU A 412 -8.43 -0.08 -1.38
C LEU A 412 -8.14 -1.20 -2.37
N LYS A 413 -7.03 -1.14 -3.11
CA LYS A 413 -6.63 -2.25 -4.00
C LYS A 413 -6.34 -3.53 -3.20
N LYS A 414 -5.77 -3.41 -2.00
CA LYS A 414 -5.50 -4.53 -1.10
C LYS A 414 -6.72 -4.88 -0.23
N PHE A 415 -7.32 -3.88 0.42
CA PHE A 415 -8.30 -4.07 1.49
C PHE A 415 -9.73 -3.67 1.14
N GLY A 416 -10.00 -3.21 -0.09
CA GLY A 416 -11.33 -2.85 -0.56
C GLY A 416 -12.31 -4.02 -0.60
N GLY A 417 -13.60 -3.70 -0.56
CA GLY A 417 -14.69 -4.68 -0.44
C GLY A 417 -14.99 -5.08 1.01
N ILE A 418 -16.13 -5.74 1.21
CA ILE A 418 -16.60 -6.17 2.54
C ILE A 418 -16.26 -7.65 2.73
N LYS A 419 -15.45 -7.94 3.75
CA LYS A 419 -14.88 -9.26 4.05
C LYS A 419 -15.50 -9.86 5.30
N ILE A 420 -15.62 -11.18 5.33
CA ILE A 420 -16.08 -11.92 6.51
C ILE A 420 -14.88 -12.59 7.18
N PHE A 421 -14.80 -12.45 8.50
CA PHE A 421 -13.86 -13.11 9.39
C PHE A 421 -14.67 -13.95 10.37
N ARG A 422 -14.30 -15.21 10.50
CA ARG A 422 -14.85 -16.13 11.47
C ARG A 422 -13.74 -16.56 12.41
N ASP A 423 -13.94 -16.32 13.70
CA ASP A 423 -12.96 -16.69 14.74
C ASP A 423 -11.56 -16.13 14.40
N ASP A 424 -11.48 -14.84 14.06
CA ASP A 424 -10.28 -14.09 13.64
C ASP A 424 -9.61 -14.49 12.31
N PHE A 425 -10.17 -15.44 11.56
CA PHE A 425 -9.65 -15.80 10.24
C PHE A 425 -10.61 -15.45 9.12
N ARG A 426 -10.04 -14.96 8.02
CA ARG A 426 -10.79 -14.61 6.82
C ARG A 426 -11.47 -15.81 6.17
N ILE A 427 -12.74 -15.65 5.80
CA ILE A 427 -13.51 -16.56 4.94
C ILE A 427 -13.52 -16.01 3.51
N ARG A 428 -13.08 -16.82 2.55
CA ARG A 428 -13.17 -16.55 1.10
C ARG A 428 -14.47 -17.11 0.53
N PRO A 429 -15.02 -16.57 -0.58
CA PRO A 429 -14.47 -15.51 -1.45
C PRO A 429 -14.93 -14.08 -1.09
N TYR A 430 -15.71 -13.90 -0.03
CA TYR A 430 -16.40 -12.64 0.27
C TYR A 430 -15.48 -11.40 0.25
N GLY A 431 -15.71 -10.52 -0.71
CA GLY A 431 -14.96 -9.27 -0.89
C GLY A 431 -13.57 -9.43 -1.50
N GLU A 432 -13.29 -10.53 -2.23
CA GLU A 432 -12.08 -10.71 -3.04
C GLU A 432 -12.23 -10.22 -4.48
N ASN A 433 -11.18 -9.62 -5.05
CA ASN A 433 -11.10 -9.32 -6.49
C ASN A 433 -12.32 -8.59 -7.10
N GLY A 434 -13.01 -7.75 -6.31
CA GLY A 434 -14.21 -7.06 -6.76
C GLY A 434 -15.51 -7.86 -6.63
N ASP A 435 -15.50 -8.98 -5.90
CA ASP A 435 -16.69 -9.74 -5.53
C ASP A 435 -17.64 -8.89 -4.67
N ASP A 436 -18.68 -8.39 -5.32
CA ASP A 436 -19.77 -7.62 -4.73
C ASP A 436 -20.93 -8.55 -4.33
N TRP A 437 -20.64 -9.44 -3.37
CA TRP A 437 -21.60 -10.43 -2.85
C TRP A 437 -22.82 -9.79 -2.16
N LEU A 438 -22.74 -8.50 -1.81
CA LEU A 438 -23.86 -7.69 -1.30
C LEU A 438 -24.63 -6.93 -2.41
N ARG A 439 -24.18 -7.02 -3.66
CA ARG A 439 -24.79 -6.39 -4.85
C ARG A 439 -24.97 -4.87 -4.71
N LEU A 440 -24.01 -4.19 -4.09
CA LEU A 440 -24.04 -2.73 -3.93
C LEU A 440 -23.88 -1.98 -5.26
N GLY A 441 -23.10 -2.53 -6.19
CA GLY A 441 -22.93 -2.01 -7.55
C GLY A 441 -24.23 -2.08 -8.35
N GLU A 442 -24.99 -3.17 -8.24
CA GLU A 442 -26.31 -3.29 -8.87
C GLU A 442 -27.28 -2.24 -8.30
N ARG A 443 -27.32 -2.05 -6.98
CA ARG A 443 -28.12 -1.01 -6.31
C ARG A 443 -27.75 0.39 -6.80
N GLN A 444 -26.45 0.65 -7.00
CA GLN A 444 -25.95 1.94 -7.48
C GLN A 444 -26.26 2.17 -8.97
N ALA A 445 -26.25 1.13 -9.80
CA ALA A 445 -26.66 1.22 -11.20
C ALA A 445 -28.15 1.55 -11.36
N GLN A 446 -29.01 0.99 -10.50
CA GLN A 446 -30.45 1.29 -10.47
C GLN A 446 -30.76 2.71 -9.95
N SER A 447 -29.85 3.33 -9.20
CA SER A 447 -29.99 4.69 -8.66
C SER A 447 -28.65 5.43 -8.72
N PRO A 448 -28.24 5.91 -9.91
CA PRO A 448 -26.91 6.48 -10.14
C PRO A 448 -26.71 7.89 -9.57
N GLY A 449 -27.61 8.34 -8.68
CA GLY A 449 -27.59 9.68 -8.10
C GLY A 449 -26.34 9.93 -7.26
N GLY A 450 -25.69 11.06 -7.52
CA GLY A 450 -24.59 11.55 -6.69
C GLY A 450 -25.10 12.04 -5.33
N ALA A 451 -24.23 12.03 -4.32
CA ALA A 451 -24.59 12.55 -3.00
C ALA A 451 -24.93 14.05 -3.09
N GLY A 452 -26.07 14.42 -2.51
CA GLY A 452 -26.57 15.79 -2.51
C GLY A 452 -27.34 16.22 -3.77
N GLN A 453 -27.51 15.36 -4.77
CA GLN A 453 -28.36 15.69 -5.94
C GLN A 453 -29.85 15.59 -5.63
N ARG A 454 -30.25 14.55 -4.89
CA ARG A 454 -31.64 14.31 -4.47
C ARG A 454 -31.67 13.56 -3.14
N LEU A 455 -32.55 13.97 -2.23
CA LEU A 455 -32.84 13.22 -1.01
C LEU A 455 -33.24 11.77 -1.32
N GLY A 456 -32.62 10.82 -0.60
CA GLY A 456 -32.84 9.38 -0.75
C GLY A 456 -32.21 8.70 -1.98
N GLY A 457 -31.71 9.46 -2.96
CA GLY A 457 -31.22 8.92 -4.25
C GLY A 457 -29.76 8.47 -4.29
N TYR A 458 -29.00 8.66 -3.20
CA TYR A 458 -27.59 8.29 -3.14
C TYR A 458 -27.41 6.80 -2.81
N ARG A 459 -26.59 6.11 -3.60
CA ARG A 459 -26.15 4.73 -3.36
C ARG A 459 -24.65 4.63 -3.54
N ILE A 460 -24.00 3.86 -2.66
CA ILE A 460 -22.54 3.76 -2.63
C ILE A 460 -21.98 2.84 -3.71
N ARG A 461 -20.80 3.18 -4.23
CA ARG A 461 -20.06 2.33 -5.19
C ARG A 461 -19.16 1.33 -4.45
N PRO A 462 -19.08 0.06 -4.90
CA PRO A 462 -18.24 -0.97 -4.27
C PRO A 462 -16.74 -0.65 -4.24
N ASN A 463 -16.25 0.20 -5.14
CA ASN A 463 -14.83 0.52 -5.26
C ASN A 463 -14.34 1.62 -4.30
N GLN A 464 -15.21 2.14 -3.43
CA GLN A 464 -14.89 3.21 -2.46
C GLN A 464 -15.09 2.76 -1.01
N ILE A 465 -15.24 1.45 -0.80
CA ILE A 465 -15.58 0.89 0.51
C ILE A 465 -14.59 -0.19 0.91
N ALA A 466 -14.43 -0.32 2.22
CA ALA A 466 -13.82 -1.48 2.85
C ALA A 466 -14.65 -1.85 4.08
N GLY A 467 -14.76 -3.14 4.38
CA GLY A 467 -15.49 -3.56 5.57
C GLY A 467 -15.03 -4.90 6.09
N THR A 468 -15.18 -5.08 7.39
CA THR A 468 -14.86 -6.31 8.13
C THR A 468 -16.08 -6.72 8.93
N ILE A 469 -16.57 -7.92 8.67
CA ILE A 469 -17.61 -8.58 9.44
C ILE A 469 -16.95 -9.65 10.29
N LYS A 470 -17.20 -9.66 11.59
CA LYS A 470 -16.75 -10.70 12.51
C LYS A 470 -17.93 -11.54 12.97
N ILE A 471 -17.79 -12.84 12.84
CA ILE A 471 -18.71 -13.87 13.31
C ILE A 471 -17.93 -14.93 14.07
N SER A 472 -18.62 -15.77 14.83
CA SER A 472 -18.01 -16.92 15.51
C SER A 472 -18.85 -18.17 15.33
N ARG A 473 -18.22 -19.33 15.21
CA ARG A 473 -18.96 -20.60 15.22
C ARG A 473 -19.76 -20.86 16.50
N LEU A 474 -19.36 -20.27 17.62
CA LEU A 474 -20.04 -20.43 18.90
C LEU A 474 -21.39 -19.73 18.93
N HIS A 475 -21.50 -18.60 18.25
CA HIS A 475 -22.70 -17.77 18.28
C HIS A 475 -23.52 -17.86 17.00
N ASN A 476 -22.89 -18.18 15.86
CA ASN A 476 -23.53 -18.25 14.55
C ASN A 476 -23.58 -19.71 14.05
N THR A 477 -24.34 -20.57 14.75
CA THR A 477 -24.44 -22.01 14.44
C THR A 477 -25.12 -22.29 13.10
N SER A 478 -26.01 -21.40 12.66
CA SER A 478 -26.71 -21.48 11.38
C SER A 478 -25.83 -21.20 10.16
N PHE A 479 -24.65 -20.60 10.35
CA PHE A 479 -23.69 -20.33 9.28
C PHE A 479 -22.75 -21.53 9.11
N GLN A 480 -23.17 -22.47 8.26
CA GLN A 480 -22.42 -23.69 7.97
C GLN A 480 -21.36 -23.45 6.90
N ASP A 481 -20.17 -24.04 7.07
CA ASP A 481 -19.10 -23.96 6.09
C ASP A 481 -19.40 -24.87 4.87
N LYS A 482 -19.03 -24.43 3.66
CA LYS A 482 -19.11 -25.29 2.46
C LYS A 482 -18.13 -26.46 2.56
N SER A 483 -18.44 -27.55 1.85
CA SER A 483 -17.60 -28.77 1.81
C SER A 483 -16.15 -28.51 1.40
N GLY A 484 -15.93 -27.61 0.43
CA GLY A 484 -14.61 -27.20 -0.05
C GLY A 484 -13.89 -26.16 0.82
N ARG A 485 -14.40 -25.81 2.00
CA ARG A 485 -13.83 -24.82 2.94
C ARG A 485 -13.67 -23.39 2.39
N GLU A 486 -14.22 -23.12 1.21
CA GLU A 486 -14.26 -21.81 0.56
C GLU A 486 -15.69 -21.24 0.60
N GLY A 487 -16.06 -20.69 1.76
CA GLY A 487 -17.29 -19.90 1.94
C GLY A 487 -18.34 -20.58 2.82
N LEU A 488 -19.45 -19.86 3.02
CA LEU A 488 -20.57 -20.31 3.84
C LEU A 488 -21.71 -20.81 2.94
N ILE A 489 -22.50 -21.76 3.44
CA ILE A 489 -23.70 -22.22 2.75
C ILE A 489 -24.70 -21.08 2.70
N GLU A 490 -25.21 -20.82 1.50
CA GLU A 490 -26.18 -19.77 1.22
C GLU A 490 -27.58 -20.29 1.58
N ASN A 491 -28.01 -20.04 2.81
CA ASN A 491 -29.35 -20.36 3.34
C ASN A 491 -30.16 -19.09 3.63
N ASP A 492 -31.44 -19.26 3.97
CA ASP A 492 -32.36 -18.15 4.28
C ASP A 492 -31.82 -17.27 5.43
N GLU A 493 -31.18 -17.88 6.44
CA GLU A 493 -30.54 -17.17 7.55
C GLU A 493 -29.39 -16.26 7.08
N PHE A 494 -28.54 -16.74 6.17
CA PHE A 494 -27.43 -15.96 5.63
C PHE A 494 -27.90 -14.88 4.64
N ASP A 495 -28.95 -15.12 3.87
CA ASP A 495 -29.57 -14.09 3.02
C ASP A 495 -30.22 -12.98 3.85
N LEU A 496 -30.85 -13.32 4.98
CA LEU A 496 -31.32 -12.34 5.95
C LEU A 496 -30.15 -11.52 6.52
N PHE A 497 -29.04 -12.17 6.85
CA PHE A 497 -27.84 -11.49 7.31
C PHE A 497 -27.31 -10.48 6.28
N LYS A 498 -27.28 -10.82 4.98
CA LYS A 498 -26.97 -9.86 3.90
C LYS A 498 -27.91 -8.67 3.87
N ASN A 499 -29.21 -8.88 4.09
CA ASN A 499 -30.19 -7.78 4.16
C ASN A 499 -29.86 -6.82 5.31
N ILE A 500 -29.57 -7.35 6.49
CA ILE A 500 -29.21 -6.54 7.67
C ILE A 500 -27.95 -5.71 7.38
N LEU A 501 -26.91 -6.33 6.81
CA LEU A 501 -25.68 -5.61 6.43
C LEU A 501 -25.96 -4.48 5.42
N ARG A 502 -26.81 -4.72 4.43
CA ARG A 502 -27.22 -3.70 3.45
C ARG A 502 -27.95 -2.53 4.09
N GLU A 503 -28.80 -2.80 5.06
CA GLU A 503 -29.54 -1.77 5.81
C GLU A 503 -28.63 -0.96 6.74
N ILE A 504 -27.61 -1.59 7.35
CA ILE A 504 -26.56 -0.89 8.10
C ILE A 504 -25.80 0.06 7.17
N ILE A 505 -25.40 -0.38 5.97
CA ILE A 505 -24.74 0.49 4.98
C ILE A 505 -25.68 1.63 4.56
N SER A 506 -26.98 1.38 4.43
CA SER A 506 -27.95 2.41 4.10
C SER A 506 -28.18 3.44 5.22
N LEU A 507 -27.74 3.21 6.46
CA LEU A 507 -27.64 4.26 7.47
C LEU A 507 -26.61 5.32 7.05
N PHE A 508 -25.41 4.89 6.63
CA PHE A 508 -24.39 5.79 6.07
C PHE A 508 -24.89 6.52 4.83
N GLU A 509 -25.53 5.82 3.89
CA GLU A 509 -26.00 6.42 2.64
C GLU A 509 -27.00 7.56 2.92
N ARG A 510 -27.91 7.36 3.88
CA ARG A 510 -28.89 8.37 4.31
C ARG A 510 -28.21 9.54 5.00
N ASP A 511 -27.35 9.24 5.99
CA ASP A 511 -26.65 10.24 6.80
C ASP A 511 -25.83 11.20 5.92
N ARG A 512 -24.96 10.64 5.07
CA ARG A 512 -24.13 11.41 4.16
C ARG A 512 -24.95 12.20 3.15
N ASN A 513 -26.03 11.63 2.60
CA ASN A 513 -26.82 12.31 1.58
C ASN A 513 -27.60 13.51 2.12
N ILE A 514 -28.13 13.45 3.35
CA ILE A 514 -28.81 14.58 3.99
C ILE A 514 -27.84 15.75 4.13
N ILE A 515 -26.62 15.50 4.61
CA ILE A 515 -25.60 16.54 4.81
C ILE A 515 -25.20 17.17 3.48
N MET A 516 -24.87 16.34 2.48
CA MET A 516 -24.43 16.81 1.15
C MET A 516 -25.56 17.53 0.40
N TYR A 517 -26.82 17.16 0.60
CA TYR A 517 -27.95 17.84 -0.01
C TYR A 517 -28.09 19.27 0.52
N ASN A 518 -28.10 19.44 1.85
CA ASN A 518 -28.23 20.76 2.46
C ASN A 518 -27.04 21.68 2.12
N LEU A 519 -25.83 21.16 2.07
CA LEU A 519 -24.65 21.90 1.57
C LEU A 519 -24.82 22.35 0.10
N SER A 520 -25.34 21.47 -0.76
CA SER A 520 -25.60 21.82 -2.15
C SER A 520 -26.67 22.90 -2.28
N GLU A 521 -27.71 22.88 -1.46
CA GLU A 521 -28.74 23.93 -1.45
C GLU A 521 -28.17 25.27 -0.93
N LEU A 522 -27.32 25.22 0.10
CA LEU A 522 -26.67 26.43 0.64
C LEU A 522 -25.78 27.10 -0.41
N TYR A 523 -25.04 26.29 -1.18
CA TYR A 523 -24.21 26.78 -2.29
C TYR A 523 -25.07 27.49 -3.35
N LYS A 524 -26.20 26.91 -3.75
CA LYS A 524 -27.14 27.52 -4.72
C LYS A 524 -27.69 28.87 -4.23
N ILE A 525 -27.96 28.98 -2.93
CA ILE A 525 -28.46 30.21 -2.31
C ILE A 525 -27.36 31.29 -2.26
N SER A 526 -26.14 30.89 -1.88
CA SER A 526 -25.02 31.82 -1.63
C SER A 526 -24.37 32.33 -2.92
N ASN A 527 -24.29 31.50 -3.96
CA ASN A 527 -23.63 31.83 -5.24
C ASN A 527 -24.63 32.17 -6.36
N ARG A 528 -25.72 32.87 -6.01
CA ARG A 528 -26.77 33.28 -6.96
C ARG A 528 -26.24 34.11 -8.14
N GLU A 529 -25.12 34.82 -7.96
CA GLU A 529 -24.43 35.60 -9.00
C GLU A 529 -23.56 34.74 -9.93
N ALA A 530 -22.88 33.70 -9.41
CA ALA A 530 -22.12 32.76 -10.24
C ALA A 530 -23.04 31.90 -11.14
N GLU A 531 -24.23 31.54 -10.64
CA GLU A 531 -25.24 30.85 -11.45
C GLU A 531 -25.85 31.78 -12.52
N LYS A 532 -26.01 33.08 -12.21
CA LYS A 532 -26.35 34.10 -13.22
C LYS A 532 -25.23 34.27 -14.24
N LEU A 533 -23.96 34.24 -13.82
CA LEU A 533 -22.80 34.30 -14.70
C LEU A 533 -22.74 33.08 -15.63
N ARG A 534 -23.05 31.87 -15.13
CA ARG A 534 -23.17 30.65 -15.93
C ARG A 534 -24.25 30.77 -17.01
N LYS A 535 -25.42 31.28 -16.65
CA LYS A 535 -26.51 31.55 -17.61
C LYS A 535 -26.17 32.67 -18.60
N ALA A 536 -25.44 33.70 -18.14
CA ALA A 536 -24.96 34.78 -19.00
C ALA A 536 -23.91 34.28 -20.01
N LYS A 537 -23.05 33.32 -19.63
CA LYS A 537 -22.10 32.65 -20.53
C LYS A 537 -22.82 31.85 -21.62
N GLU A 538 -23.81 31.03 -21.24
CA GLU A 538 -24.65 30.28 -22.19
C GLU A 538 -25.37 31.22 -23.18
N GLN A 539 -25.78 32.42 -22.73
CA GLN A 539 -26.38 33.44 -23.59
C GLN A 539 -25.35 34.13 -24.51
N ALA A 540 -24.15 34.45 -24.02
CA ALA A 540 -23.09 35.09 -24.80
C ALA A 540 -22.60 34.21 -25.97
N GLU A 541 -22.44 32.89 -25.75
CA GLU A 541 -22.11 31.93 -26.81
C GLU A 541 -23.20 31.87 -27.90
N ALA A 542 -24.48 31.88 -27.51
CA ALA A 542 -25.60 31.86 -28.44
C ALA A 542 -25.65 33.12 -29.32
N ILE A 543 -25.36 34.30 -28.74
CA ILE A 543 -25.30 35.59 -29.44
C ILE A 543 -24.16 35.60 -30.45
N ARG A 544 -22.95 35.15 -30.07
CA ARG A 544 -21.80 35.08 -30.99
C ARG A 544 -22.06 34.12 -32.14
N LYS A 545 -22.66 32.97 -31.88
CA LYS A 545 -23.03 32.01 -32.94
C LYS A 545 -23.99 32.62 -33.95
N GLN A 546 -24.99 33.38 -33.49
CA GLN A 546 -25.88 34.13 -34.40
C GLN A 546 -25.18 35.27 -35.14
N LYS A 547 -24.20 35.95 -34.52
CA LYS A 547 -23.38 36.99 -35.15
C LYS A 547 -22.50 36.41 -36.27
N ASP A 548 -21.89 35.26 -36.03
CA ASP A 548 -21.07 34.54 -37.02
C ASP A 548 -21.96 34.01 -38.17
N GLU A 549 -23.13 33.44 -37.87
CA GLU A 549 -24.14 33.03 -38.87
C GLU A 549 -24.68 34.21 -39.70
N ARG A 550 -24.81 35.41 -39.11
CA ARG A 550 -25.17 36.64 -39.85
C ARG A 550 -24.04 37.13 -40.74
N LYS A 551 -22.79 37.08 -40.30
CA LYS A 551 -21.63 37.46 -41.12
C LYS A 551 -21.42 36.53 -42.31
N GLU A 552 -21.67 35.23 -42.15
CA GLU A 552 -21.62 34.26 -43.25
C GLU A 552 -22.75 34.49 -44.28
N ASN A 553 -23.96 34.85 -43.84
CA ASN A 553 -25.08 35.15 -44.75
C ASN A 553 -24.89 36.47 -45.53
N VAL A 554 -24.29 37.50 -44.91
CA VAL A 554 -23.98 38.77 -45.61
C VAL A 554 -22.84 38.59 -46.63
N GLY A 555 -21.91 37.66 -46.38
CA GLY A 555 -20.86 37.31 -47.35
C GLY A 555 -21.35 36.56 -48.58
N ALA A 556 -22.54 35.93 -48.54
CA ALA A 556 -23.13 35.20 -49.66
C ALA A 556 -23.97 36.07 -50.60
N GLU A 557 -24.45 37.25 -50.15
CA GLU A 557 -25.29 38.15 -50.97
C GLU A 557 -24.48 39.11 -51.88
N ASP A 558 -23.16 39.23 -51.70
CA ASP A 558 -22.31 40.13 -52.50
C ASP A 558 -21.75 39.49 -53.80
N GLN A 559 -22.13 38.25 -54.10
CA GLN A 559 -21.76 37.57 -55.37
C GLN A 559 -22.94 37.35 -56.33
N GLY A 560 -24.10 37.96 -56.09
CA GLY A 560 -25.31 37.67 -56.86
C GLY A 560 -26.23 38.87 -57.13
N ARG A 561 -25.71 39.98 -57.64
CA ARG A 561 -26.53 41.05 -58.22
C ARG A 561 -26.04 41.47 -59.61
N GLU A 562 -26.32 40.63 -60.60
CA GLU A 562 -26.70 41.11 -61.94
C GLU A 562 -27.99 40.39 -62.38
N ASN A 563 -28.93 41.20 -62.84
CA ASN A 563 -30.14 40.92 -63.64
C ASN A 563 -31.51 40.57 -62.99
N GLU A 564 -32.42 41.52 -63.25
CA GLU A 564 -33.82 41.40 -63.68
C GLU A 564 -34.95 41.11 -62.65
N GLY A 565 -35.55 42.21 -62.19
CA GLY A 565 -36.95 42.60 -62.47
C GLY A 565 -38.11 41.61 -62.26
N ARG A 566 -38.93 41.84 -61.21
CA ARG A 566 -40.39 42.18 -61.27
C ARG A 566 -41.07 42.04 -59.90
N GLU A 567 -42.11 42.84 -59.74
CA GLU A 567 -42.97 43.06 -58.58
C GLU A 567 -43.64 41.78 -58.03
N ASN A 568 -43.74 41.67 -56.69
CA ASN A 568 -45.04 41.57 -56.02
C ASN A 568 -44.93 41.71 -54.49
N GLU A 569 -45.87 42.48 -53.94
CA GLU A 569 -46.12 42.69 -52.52
C GLU A 569 -46.65 41.43 -51.81
N GLY A 570 -46.28 41.23 -50.55
CA GLY A 570 -46.85 40.19 -49.70
C GLY A 570 -46.20 40.11 -48.32
N GLN A 571 -46.93 40.54 -47.31
CA GLN A 571 -46.55 40.61 -45.89
C GLN A 571 -46.04 39.28 -45.30
N SER A 572 -44.92 39.33 -44.58
CA SER A 572 -44.82 38.66 -43.27
C SER A 572 -43.79 39.38 -42.40
N SER A 573 -44.29 40.07 -41.38
CA SER A 573 -43.55 40.55 -40.23
C SER A 573 -42.82 39.39 -39.55
N ASN A 574 -41.49 39.35 -39.67
CA ASN A 574 -40.66 38.66 -38.69
C ASN A 574 -39.62 39.68 -38.22
N GLU A 575 -39.91 40.30 -37.08
CA GLU A 575 -38.98 41.18 -36.37
C GLU A 575 -37.74 40.37 -36.01
N ASN A 576 -36.73 40.40 -36.89
CA ASN A 576 -35.40 39.92 -36.58
C ASN A 576 -34.75 40.99 -35.67
N LYS A 577 -35.14 41.02 -34.39
CA LYS A 577 -34.49 41.87 -33.38
C LYS A 577 -33.03 41.45 -33.30
N GLY A 578 -32.16 42.22 -33.96
CA GLY A 578 -30.73 42.13 -33.71
C GLY A 578 -30.43 42.59 -32.30
N TYR A 579 -29.56 41.84 -31.61
CA TYR A 579 -28.95 42.30 -30.38
C TYR A 579 -28.25 43.65 -30.63
N SER A 580 -28.27 44.53 -29.63
CA SER A 580 -27.60 45.82 -29.71
C SER A 580 -26.09 45.67 -29.72
N GLU A 581 -25.37 46.64 -30.29
CA GLU A 581 -23.89 46.69 -30.32
C GLU A 581 -23.29 46.52 -28.91
N SER A 582 -23.94 47.10 -27.89
CA SER A 582 -23.55 46.95 -26.48
C SER A 582 -23.73 45.53 -25.94
N GLU A 583 -24.70 44.75 -26.42
CA GLU A 583 -24.90 43.36 -26.00
C GLU A 583 -23.88 42.44 -26.67
N GLU A 584 -23.50 42.72 -27.91
CA GLU A 584 -22.43 42.02 -28.61
C GLU A 584 -21.05 42.29 -28.00
N ASP A 585 -20.74 43.55 -27.68
CA ASP A 585 -19.49 43.92 -27.01
C ASP A 585 -19.37 43.32 -25.61
N MET A 586 -20.49 43.22 -24.88
CA MET A 586 -20.53 42.59 -23.57
C MET A 586 -20.36 41.06 -23.66
N ALA A 587 -20.91 40.42 -24.70
CA ALA A 587 -20.66 39.01 -24.99
C ALA A 587 -19.19 38.75 -25.37
N ASP A 588 -18.59 39.62 -26.19
CA ASP A 588 -17.18 39.54 -26.58
C ASP A 588 -16.25 39.75 -25.36
N ALA A 589 -16.58 40.66 -24.44
CA ALA A 589 -15.84 40.85 -23.18
C ALA A 589 -15.88 39.63 -22.26
N ILE A 590 -17.03 38.95 -22.14
CA ILE A 590 -17.17 37.70 -21.37
C ILE A 590 -16.31 36.58 -21.97
N LEU A 591 -16.24 36.48 -23.30
CA LEU A 591 -15.41 35.51 -24.02
C LEU A 591 -13.90 35.82 -23.94
N ILE A 592 -13.52 37.10 -23.85
CA ILE A 592 -12.11 37.48 -23.62
C ILE A 592 -11.66 37.07 -22.21
N LEU A 593 -12.51 37.28 -21.21
CA LEU A 593 -12.26 36.80 -19.85
C LEU A 593 -12.19 35.27 -19.77
N GLU A 594 -12.98 34.57 -20.59
CA GLU A 594 -12.88 33.12 -20.75
C GLU A 594 -11.52 32.71 -21.32
N LYS A 595 -11.03 33.33 -22.40
CA LYS A 595 -9.69 33.05 -22.94
C LYS A 595 -8.58 33.28 -21.91
N GLU A 596 -8.75 34.26 -21.04
CA GLU A 596 -7.80 34.48 -19.94
C GLU A 596 -7.86 33.35 -18.90
N ASN A 597 -9.05 32.85 -18.58
CA ASN A 597 -9.23 31.67 -17.73
C ASN A 597 -8.75 30.37 -18.40
N GLU A 598 -8.95 30.20 -19.70
CA GLU A 598 -8.42 29.06 -20.46
C GLU A 598 -6.88 29.06 -20.44
N LYS A 599 -6.23 30.23 -20.55
CA LYS A 599 -4.78 30.34 -20.38
C LYS A 599 -4.33 29.92 -18.98
N LYS A 600 -5.07 30.29 -17.93
CA LYS A 600 -4.80 29.83 -16.56
C LYS A 600 -5.04 28.33 -16.41
N ASP A 601 -6.03 27.79 -17.11
CA ASP A 601 -6.30 26.34 -17.16
C ASP A 601 -5.23 25.58 -17.95
N GLU A 602 -4.66 26.16 -19.01
CA GLU A 602 -3.49 25.64 -19.72
C GLU A 602 -2.26 25.62 -18.82
N GLU A 603 -2.04 26.67 -18.04
CA GLU A 603 -0.99 26.74 -17.01
C GLU A 603 -1.18 25.63 -15.95
N LEU A 604 -2.41 25.43 -15.48
CA LEU A 604 -2.76 24.32 -14.57
C LEU A 604 -2.63 22.93 -15.22
N ARG A 605 -2.94 22.78 -16.51
CA ARG A 605 -2.74 21.54 -17.27
C ARG A 605 -1.26 21.26 -17.44
N LEU A 606 -0.43 22.27 -17.66
CA LEU A 606 1.02 22.15 -17.69
C LEU A 606 1.57 21.72 -16.32
N LEU A 607 1.06 22.30 -15.22
CA LEU A 607 1.37 21.86 -13.85
C LEU A 607 0.95 20.41 -13.58
N ARG A 608 -0.23 19.99 -14.06
CA ARG A 608 -0.68 18.58 -14.00
C ARG A 608 0.18 17.67 -14.88
N SER A 609 0.62 18.15 -16.04
CA SER A 609 1.57 17.44 -16.92
C SER A 609 2.90 17.25 -16.21
N LEU A 610 3.43 18.28 -15.54
CA LEU A 610 4.63 18.19 -14.70
C LEU A 610 4.45 17.21 -13.53
N ALA A 611 3.29 17.21 -12.87
CA ALA A 611 2.96 16.20 -11.84
C ALA A 611 2.89 14.78 -12.43
N SER A 612 2.40 14.63 -13.67
CA SER A 612 2.37 13.36 -14.38
C SER A 612 3.77 12.90 -14.82
N VAL A 613 4.67 13.81 -15.17
CA VAL A 613 6.09 13.52 -15.38
C VAL A 613 6.71 13.00 -14.08
N GLY A 614 6.33 13.54 -12.91
CA GLY A 614 6.70 13.00 -11.60
C GLY A 614 6.21 11.56 -11.36
N LEU A 615 5.01 11.21 -11.86
CA LEU A 615 4.47 9.84 -11.80
C LEU A 615 5.18 8.90 -12.79
N ILE A 616 5.52 9.37 -13.99
CA ILE A 616 6.29 8.63 -15.00
C ILE A 616 7.72 8.37 -14.50
N ILE A 617 8.37 9.36 -13.90
CA ILE A 617 9.68 9.17 -13.25
C ILE A 617 9.58 8.10 -12.15
N SER A 618 8.45 8.06 -11.42
CA SER A 618 8.19 7.00 -10.44
C SER A 618 7.96 5.62 -11.06
N SER A 619 7.39 5.52 -12.27
CA SER A 619 7.24 4.24 -12.99
C SER A 619 8.57 3.77 -13.61
N PHE A 620 9.38 4.69 -14.14
CA PHE A 620 10.74 4.41 -14.61
C PHE A 620 11.74 4.12 -13.48
N ALA A 621 11.44 4.53 -12.24
CA ALA A 621 12.35 4.32 -11.10
C ALA A 621 12.69 2.84 -10.87
N HIS A 622 11.75 1.92 -11.13
CA HIS A 622 12.03 0.48 -11.03
C HIS A 622 13.00 0.00 -12.11
N GLU A 623 12.84 0.45 -13.34
CA GLU A 623 13.74 0.13 -14.46
C GLU A 623 15.15 0.70 -14.22
N VAL A 624 15.23 1.92 -13.71
CA VAL A 624 16.50 2.58 -13.38
C VAL A 624 17.20 1.87 -12.19
N ARG A 625 16.46 1.45 -11.16
CA ARG A 625 17.01 0.61 -10.07
C ARG A 625 17.52 -0.73 -10.58
N SER A 626 16.81 -1.33 -11.54
CA SER A 626 17.20 -2.58 -12.19
C SER A 626 18.50 -2.42 -13.00
N LEU A 627 18.63 -1.34 -13.77
CA LEU A 627 19.87 -1.01 -14.49
C LEU A 627 21.02 -0.79 -13.49
N ARG A 628 20.80 0.00 -12.44
CA ARG A 628 21.79 0.23 -11.38
C ARG A 628 22.33 -1.07 -10.78
N ALA A 629 21.45 -2.03 -10.50
CA ALA A 629 21.83 -3.31 -9.89
C ALA A 629 22.71 -4.17 -10.83
N ARG A 630 22.62 -3.99 -12.14
CA ARG A 630 23.36 -4.78 -13.15
C ARG A 630 24.71 -4.19 -13.58
N LEU A 631 24.97 -2.92 -13.32
CA LEU A 631 26.18 -2.22 -13.82
C LEU A 631 27.49 -2.77 -13.26
N ILE A 632 27.56 -3.12 -11.98
CA ILE A 632 28.80 -3.62 -11.37
C ILE A 632 29.00 -5.13 -11.55
N PRO A 633 27.97 -5.99 -11.41
CA PRO A 633 28.15 -7.43 -11.60
C PRO A 633 28.64 -7.81 -12.99
N ARG A 634 28.21 -7.11 -14.05
CA ARG A 634 28.56 -7.46 -15.44
C ARG A 634 30.07 -7.44 -15.74
N THR A 635 30.78 -6.42 -15.26
CA THR A 635 32.24 -6.31 -15.47
C THR A 635 32.98 -7.34 -14.63
N LYS A 636 32.48 -7.61 -13.41
CA LYS A 636 33.02 -8.67 -12.56
C LYS A 636 32.89 -10.06 -13.20
N TYR A 637 31.71 -10.41 -13.72
CA TYR A 637 31.49 -11.68 -14.42
C TYR A 637 32.41 -11.83 -15.63
N LEU A 638 32.57 -10.75 -16.42
CA LEU A 638 33.44 -10.76 -17.59
C LEU A 638 34.92 -10.97 -17.22
N VAL A 639 35.39 -10.33 -16.14
CA VAL A 639 36.76 -10.54 -15.62
C VAL A 639 36.95 -11.97 -15.12
N ASP A 640 35.98 -12.49 -14.36
CA ASP A 640 36.06 -13.84 -13.81
C ASP A 640 36.09 -14.90 -14.92
N GLU A 641 35.34 -14.69 -16.01
CA GLU A 641 35.34 -15.57 -17.18
C GLU A 641 36.65 -15.48 -17.98
N LEU A 642 37.16 -14.26 -18.24
CA LEU A 642 38.41 -14.07 -18.97
C LEU A 642 39.61 -14.69 -18.24
N LYS A 643 39.62 -14.67 -16.90
CA LYS A 643 40.66 -15.33 -16.09
C LYS A 643 40.71 -16.85 -16.27
N ASN A 644 39.64 -17.48 -16.74
CA ASN A 644 39.65 -18.91 -17.04
C ASN A 644 40.43 -19.23 -18.32
N HIS A 645 40.57 -18.26 -19.22
CA HIS A 645 41.16 -18.44 -20.56
C HIS A 645 42.45 -17.67 -20.78
N LEU A 646 42.73 -16.66 -19.95
CA LEU A 646 43.84 -15.73 -20.11
C LEU A 646 44.58 -15.53 -18.78
N ASP A 647 45.91 -15.61 -18.82
CA ASP A 647 46.75 -15.32 -17.65
C ASP A 647 47.02 -13.81 -17.56
N TYR A 648 46.48 -13.21 -16.51
CA TYR A 648 46.60 -11.78 -16.21
C TYR A 648 48.06 -11.31 -16.19
N LYS A 649 48.98 -12.10 -15.62
CA LYS A 649 50.38 -11.68 -15.46
C LYS A 649 51.16 -11.66 -16.77
N GLN A 650 50.88 -12.61 -17.68
CA GLN A 650 51.55 -12.64 -18.98
C GLN A 650 51.11 -11.49 -19.89
N LEU A 651 49.84 -11.09 -19.82
CA LEU A 651 49.29 -10.02 -20.66
C LEU A 651 49.72 -8.63 -20.19
N GLU A 652 49.90 -8.45 -18.88
CA GLU A 652 50.39 -7.18 -18.30
C GLU A 652 51.84 -6.86 -18.69
N GLU A 653 52.67 -7.89 -18.96
CA GLU A 653 54.06 -7.73 -19.39
C GLU A 653 54.23 -7.64 -20.93
N SER A 654 53.26 -8.11 -21.71
CA SER A 654 53.40 -8.31 -23.17
C SER A 654 52.56 -7.37 -24.05
N LEU A 655 51.51 -6.76 -23.51
CA LEU A 655 50.63 -5.85 -24.25
C LEU A 655 50.70 -4.43 -23.69
N ASP A 656 50.55 -3.44 -24.57
CA ASP A 656 50.35 -2.06 -24.13
C ASP A 656 48.97 -1.92 -23.47
N LYS A 657 48.79 -0.88 -22.66
CA LYS A 657 47.59 -0.70 -21.82
C LYS A 657 46.29 -0.72 -22.63
N ASP A 658 46.31 -0.10 -23.80
CA ASP A 658 45.12 0.05 -24.65
C ASP A 658 44.72 -1.25 -25.35
N ASP A 659 45.62 -2.24 -25.42
CA ASP A 659 45.38 -3.57 -25.99
C ASP A 659 45.11 -4.63 -24.90
N ASN A 660 45.24 -4.28 -23.61
CA ASN A 660 45.03 -5.19 -22.50
C ASN A 660 43.53 -5.26 -22.12
N PRO A 661 42.85 -6.41 -22.33
CA PRO A 661 41.43 -6.52 -22.08
C PRO A 661 41.05 -6.35 -20.60
N PHE A 662 41.94 -6.71 -19.66
CA PHE A 662 41.69 -6.50 -18.23
C PHE A 662 41.74 -5.02 -17.85
N TYR A 663 42.66 -4.26 -18.46
CA TYR A 663 42.73 -2.81 -18.28
C TYR A 663 41.50 -2.11 -18.86
N MET A 664 41.06 -2.51 -20.07
CA MET A 664 39.85 -1.97 -20.68
C MET A 664 38.60 -2.24 -19.84
N ILE A 665 38.47 -3.44 -19.26
CA ILE A 665 37.32 -3.77 -18.40
C ILE A 665 37.37 -3.03 -17.07
N ASP A 666 38.56 -2.77 -16.52
CA ASP A 666 38.69 -1.94 -15.32
C ASP A 666 38.28 -0.49 -15.62
N LEU A 667 38.62 0.04 -16.80
CA LEU A 667 38.13 1.33 -17.27
C LEU A 667 36.60 1.36 -17.41
N MET A 668 36.01 0.32 -18.01
CA MET A 668 34.54 0.17 -18.10
C MET A 668 33.90 0.07 -16.70
N ARG A 669 34.55 -0.62 -15.77
CA ARG A 669 34.07 -0.74 -14.38
C ARG A 669 34.08 0.62 -13.68
N ASP A 670 35.11 1.43 -13.88
CA ASP A 670 35.18 2.78 -13.35
C ASP A 670 34.09 3.69 -13.93
N GLU A 671 33.79 3.56 -15.23
CA GLU A 671 32.64 4.23 -15.86
C GLU A 671 31.30 3.76 -15.28
N ASP A 672 31.15 2.47 -15.04
CA ASP A 672 29.95 1.89 -14.44
C ASP A 672 29.73 2.30 -12.99
N VAL A 673 30.80 2.44 -12.21
CA VAL A 673 30.75 3.00 -10.85
C VAL A 673 30.30 4.46 -10.90
N LYS A 674 30.81 5.25 -11.85
CA LYS A 674 30.38 6.65 -12.04
C LYS A 674 28.89 6.71 -12.41
N LEU A 675 28.45 5.89 -13.36
CA LEU A 675 27.06 5.83 -13.79
C LEU A 675 26.15 5.38 -12.63
N LYS A 676 26.55 4.36 -11.88
CA LYS A 676 25.84 3.90 -10.69
C LYS A 676 25.65 5.03 -9.67
N HIS A 677 26.69 5.79 -9.36
CA HIS A 677 26.56 6.92 -8.43
C HIS A 677 25.62 8.01 -8.95
N TRP A 678 25.64 8.31 -10.26
CA TRP A 678 24.72 9.26 -10.89
C TRP A 678 23.25 8.78 -10.85
N LEU A 679 23.03 7.47 -11.04
CA LEU A 679 21.71 6.86 -10.91
C LEU A 679 21.24 6.81 -9.45
N ASP A 680 22.13 6.48 -8.51
CA ASP A 680 21.86 6.51 -7.07
C ASP A 680 21.42 7.91 -6.63
N TYR A 681 22.12 8.94 -7.11
CA TYR A 681 21.76 10.34 -6.91
C TYR A 681 20.36 10.67 -7.50
N SER A 682 20.12 10.32 -8.76
CA SER A 682 18.85 10.59 -9.45
C SER A 682 17.66 9.87 -8.82
N LEU A 683 17.88 8.71 -8.22
CA LEU A 683 16.87 7.94 -7.48
C LEU A 683 16.69 8.41 -6.03
N SER A 684 17.70 9.07 -5.44
CA SER A 684 17.65 9.54 -4.04
C SER A 684 16.64 10.66 -3.81
N THR A 685 16.35 11.45 -4.85
CA THR A 685 15.30 12.49 -4.89
C THR A 685 13.89 11.91 -4.90
N LEU A 686 13.73 10.61 -5.19
CA LEU A 686 12.45 9.89 -5.27
C LEU A 686 12.14 9.05 -4.03
N LYS A 687 12.98 9.09 -2.99
CA LYS A 687 12.73 8.37 -1.73
C LYS A 687 11.44 8.89 -1.08
N ILE A 688 10.55 7.96 -0.71
CA ILE A 688 9.23 8.24 -0.10
C ILE A 688 9.38 9.08 1.18
N ASP A 689 10.44 8.82 1.96
CA ASP A 689 10.71 9.47 3.25
C ASP A 689 11.05 10.97 3.16
N LYS A 690 11.39 11.49 1.97
CA LYS A 690 11.71 12.91 1.74
C LYS A 690 10.48 13.78 1.42
N ARG A 691 9.29 13.16 1.33
CA ARG A 691 8.01 13.82 0.98
C ARG A 691 7.19 14.29 2.19
N GLU A 692 7.69 14.09 3.40
CA GLU A 692 7.06 14.56 4.64
C GLU A 692 7.74 15.82 5.17
N ARG A 693 6.99 16.71 5.85
CA ARG A 693 7.59 17.86 6.54
C ARG A 693 8.30 17.39 7.80
N LYS A 694 9.62 17.47 7.80
CA LYS A 694 10.46 17.12 8.95
C LYS A 694 11.15 18.37 9.49
N ASN A 695 11.65 18.28 10.72
CA ASN A 695 12.54 19.29 11.28
C ASN A 695 13.91 19.11 10.61
N LEU A 696 14.14 19.88 9.55
CA LEU A 696 15.36 19.82 8.76
C LEU A 696 16.40 20.76 9.36
N ASN A 697 17.53 20.19 9.78
CA ASN A 697 18.71 20.96 10.17
C ASN A 697 19.54 21.30 8.92
N PHE A 698 19.65 22.59 8.58
CA PHE A 698 20.39 23.00 7.39
C PHE A 698 21.89 22.68 7.46
N SER A 699 22.49 22.63 8.65
CA SER A 699 23.90 22.27 8.81
C SER A 699 24.14 20.82 8.37
N GLU A 700 23.33 19.87 8.87
CA GLU A 700 23.39 18.46 8.48
C GLU A 700 23.04 18.23 7.00
N TYR A 701 22.05 18.98 6.52
CA TYR A 701 21.62 18.92 5.12
C TYR A 701 22.74 19.36 4.18
N PHE A 702 23.41 20.50 4.43
CA PHE A 702 24.46 20.98 3.54
C PHE A 702 25.73 20.15 3.60
N GLU A 703 26.06 19.54 4.74
CA GLU A 703 27.16 18.56 4.81
C GLU A 703 26.86 17.33 3.94
N SER A 704 25.64 16.81 4.02
CA SER A 704 25.18 15.71 3.16
C SER A 704 25.18 16.12 1.68
N PHE A 705 24.71 17.34 1.38
CA PHE A 705 24.70 17.91 0.03
C PHE A 705 26.11 18.02 -0.55
N LYS A 706 27.09 18.49 0.24
CA LYS A 706 28.50 18.59 -0.17
C LYS A 706 29.12 17.21 -0.37
N ALA A 707 28.87 16.27 0.52
CA ALA A 707 29.37 14.90 0.40
C ALA A 707 28.87 14.22 -0.89
N ASN A 708 27.62 14.46 -1.26
CA ASN A 708 27.01 13.89 -2.46
C ASN A 708 27.61 14.47 -3.77
N TRP A 709 27.97 15.75 -3.78
CA TRP A 709 28.43 16.45 -4.99
C TRP A 709 29.95 16.58 -5.11
N SER A 710 30.71 16.29 -4.05
CA SER A 710 32.18 16.44 -4.01
C SER A 710 32.88 15.82 -5.22
N LYS A 711 32.67 14.52 -5.47
CA LYS A 711 33.28 13.79 -6.59
C LYS A 711 32.94 14.37 -7.96
N ALA A 712 31.69 14.81 -8.17
CA ALA A 712 31.25 15.36 -9.44
C ALA A 712 31.81 16.77 -9.70
N LEU A 713 32.01 17.55 -8.64
CA LEU A 713 32.58 18.89 -8.68
C LEU A 713 34.11 18.86 -8.81
N GLU A 714 34.78 17.92 -8.13
CA GLU A 714 36.22 17.68 -8.24
C GLU A 714 36.66 17.40 -9.67
N GLN A 715 35.92 16.56 -10.41
CA GLN A 715 36.18 16.28 -11.83
C GLN A 715 36.13 17.52 -12.72
N ARG A 716 35.45 18.58 -12.27
CA ARG A 716 35.28 19.84 -13.00
C ARG A 716 36.16 20.97 -12.45
N ASN A 717 37.06 20.65 -11.52
CA ASN A 717 37.89 21.59 -10.76
C ASN A 717 37.07 22.68 -10.06
N ILE A 718 35.89 22.33 -9.52
CA ILE A 718 35.02 23.22 -8.75
C ILE A 718 35.07 22.81 -7.27
N THR A 719 35.34 23.75 -6.37
CA THR A 719 35.34 23.50 -4.92
C THR A 719 34.07 24.05 -4.28
N LEU A 720 33.37 23.21 -3.50
CA LEU A 720 32.21 23.63 -2.71
C LEU A 720 32.62 23.88 -1.25
N HIS A 721 32.51 25.13 -0.81
CA HIS A 721 32.81 25.56 0.55
C HIS A 721 31.53 25.84 1.34
N LEU A 722 31.48 25.33 2.57
CA LEU A 722 30.44 25.67 3.55
C LEU A 722 31.06 26.63 4.55
N ILE A 723 30.52 27.84 4.68
CA ILE A 723 31.10 28.91 5.51
C ILE A 723 30.13 29.20 6.67
N LYS A 724 30.63 29.08 7.92
CA LYS A 724 29.88 29.26 9.19
C LYS A 724 28.60 28.42 9.26
N LEU A 725 28.71 27.20 9.77
CA LEU A 725 27.58 26.38 10.22
C LEU A 725 27.71 26.24 11.74
N ASP A 726 27.13 27.16 12.52
CA ASP A 726 27.13 26.99 13.98
C ASP A 726 26.28 25.76 14.37
N ASP A 727 26.71 25.01 15.39
CA ASP A 727 26.10 23.75 15.87
C ASP A 727 24.72 23.94 16.55
N SER A 728 24.15 25.16 16.51
CA SER A 728 22.89 25.47 17.21
C SER A 728 21.78 25.98 16.28
N ASP A 729 20.65 25.25 16.32
CA ASP A 729 19.29 25.65 15.92
C ASP A 729 19.05 26.24 14.51
N HIS A 730 19.67 25.70 13.46
CA HIS A 730 19.30 25.96 12.06
C HIS A 730 18.17 25.04 11.56
N VAL A 731 17.14 24.86 12.39
CA VAL A 731 16.06 23.91 12.12
C VAL A 731 14.84 24.62 11.56
N ILE A 732 14.36 24.18 10.39
CA ILE A 732 13.06 24.57 9.86
C ILE A 732 12.18 23.36 9.64
N ARG A 733 10.86 23.53 9.76
CA ARG A 733 9.91 22.51 9.36
C ARG A 733 9.66 22.61 7.85
N ALA A 734 10.37 21.80 7.08
CA ALA A 734 10.32 21.81 5.61
C ALA A 734 10.25 20.42 5.00
N PHE A 735 9.83 20.36 3.73
CA PHE A 735 9.98 19.17 2.90
C PHE A 735 11.42 19.12 2.38
N GLU A 736 12.14 18.03 2.68
CA GLU A 736 13.52 17.86 2.21
C GLU A 736 13.60 17.87 0.67
N VAL A 737 12.59 17.31 -0.01
CA VAL A 737 12.51 17.33 -1.49
C VAL A 737 12.42 18.75 -2.07
N ASN A 738 11.83 19.71 -1.34
CA ASN A 738 11.77 21.09 -1.78
C ASN A 738 13.15 21.76 -1.68
N MET A 739 13.92 21.43 -0.62
CA MET A 739 15.30 21.91 -0.47
C MET A 739 16.21 21.29 -1.54
N ASP A 740 16.08 19.99 -1.79
CA ASP A 740 16.76 19.30 -2.88
C ASP A 740 16.45 20.00 -4.21
N SER A 741 15.19 20.35 -4.47
CA SER A 741 14.79 21.04 -5.70
C SER A 741 15.39 22.44 -5.81
N ILE A 742 15.41 23.22 -4.73
CA ILE A 742 15.99 24.57 -4.71
C ILE A 742 17.50 24.50 -4.97
N PHE A 743 18.23 23.79 -4.11
CA PHE A 743 19.70 23.86 -4.11
C PHE A 743 20.33 23.11 -5.29
N ASN A 744 19.68 22.06 -5.82
CA ASN A 744 20.17 21.42 -7.05
C ASN A 744 19.95 22.29 -8.30
N ASN A 745 18.85 23.04 -8.38
CA ASN A 745 18.65 23.99 -9.48
C ASN A 745 19.68 25.13 -9.43
N LEU A 746 19.95 25.66 -8.24
CA LEU A 746 21.01 26.66 -8.03
C LEU A 746 22.39 26.10 -8.38
N LEU A 747 22.73 24.91 -7.86
CA LEU A 747 24.01 24.25 -8.14
C LEU A 747 24.20 23.95 -9.64
N SER A 748 23.18 23.44 -10.32
CA SER A 748 23.23 23.18 -11.76
C SER A 748 23.45 24.46 -12.56
N ASN A 749 22.79 25.56 -12.17
CA ASN A 749 23.01 26.86 -12.79
C ASN A 749 24.43 27.38 -12.54
N SER A 750 24.97 27.22 -11.33
CA SER A 750 26.34 27.61 -11.01
C SER A 750 27.38 26.75 -11.72
N ILE A 751 27.20 25.43 -11.87
CA ILE A 751 28.10 24.59 -12.67
C ILE A 751 28.11 25.06 -14.13
N ASN A 752 26.94 25.37 -14.70
CA ASN A 752 26.82 25.90 -16.05
C ASN A 752 27.45 27.30 -16.18
N ALA A 753 27.38 28.14 -15.15
CA ALA A 753 28.02 29.46 -15.13
C ALA A 753 29.56 29.38 -15.22
N HIS A 754 30.15 28.24 -14.85
CA HIS A 754 31.57 27.94 -14.98
C HIS A 754 31.94 27.20 -16.27
N TYR A 755 30.96 26.85 -17.10
CA TYR A 755 31.19 26.20 -18.38
C TYR A 755 31.68 27.24 -19.40
N GLY A 756 32.86 27.00 -19.99
CA GLY A 756 33.49 27.94 -20.93
C GLY A 756 34.10 29.20 -20.29
N TYR A 757 34.04 29.36 -18.96
CA TYR A 757 34.62 30.49 -18.23
C TYR A 757 35.90 30.07 -17.52
N ASN A 758 37.05 30.63 -17.92
CA ASN A 758 38.36 30.19 -17.46
C ASN A 758 38.82 31.02 -16.24
N ARG A 759 38.70 30.42 -15.06
CA ARG A 759 39.19 30.95 -13.77
C ARG A 759 40.12 29.94 -13.12
N GLU A 760 41.20 30.41 -12.50
CA GLU A 760 42.19 29.55 -11.83
C GLU A 760 41.59 28.71 -10.68
N LYS A 761 40.57 29.24 -9.98
CA LYS A 761 39.84 28.54 -8.92
C LYS A 761 38.34 28.73 -9.09
N LYS A 762 37.64 27.68 -9.51
CA LYS A 762 36.17 27.67 -9.57
C LYS A 762 35.63 27.29 -8.20
N LYS A 763 34.77 28.12 -7.63
CA LYS A 763 34.24 27.94 -6.28
C LYS A 763 32.75 28.21 -6.21
N ILE A 764 32.10 27.44 -5.36
CA ILE A 764 30.72 27.64 -4.94
C ILE A 764 30.76 27.71 -3.42
N GLU A 765 30.11 28.73 -2.85
CA GLU A 765 30.11 29.02 -1.43
C GLU A 765 28.67 29.04 -0.93
N ILE A 766 28.40 28.30 0.15
CA ILE A 766 27.12 28.29 0.84
C ILE A 766 27.36 28.75 2.27
N THR A 767 26.65 29.80 2.68
CA THR A 767 26.66 30.32 4.05
C THR A 767 25.26 30.20 4.62
N CYS A 768 25.13 29.70 5.85
CA CYS A 768 23.85 29.61 6.55
C CYS A 768 23.97 30.28 7.92
N GLN A 769 23.13 31.27 8.20
CA GLN A 769 23.17 32.00 9.46
C GLN A 769 21.76 32.23 9.99
N LYS A 770 21.54 31.97 11.29
CA LYS A 770 20.34 32.40 12.00
C LYS A 770 20.38 33.89 12.31
N LYS A 771 19.34 34.64 11.95
CA LYS A 771 19.14 36.06 12.28
C LYS A 771 17.79 36.23 12.99
N GLY A 772 17.82 36.24 14.33
CA GLY A 772 16.60 36.24 15.13
C GLY A 772 15.86 34.91 15.02
N THR A 773 14.62 34.93 14.55
CA THR A 773 13.84 33.73 14.21
C THR A 773 14.18 33.21 12.81
N ASP A 774 14.71 34.03 11.92
CA ASP A 774 14.82 33.68 10.50
C ASP A 774 16.16 33.00 10.19
N ILE A 775 16.17 32.16 9.17
CA ILE A 775 17.39 31.54 8.63
C ILE A 775 17.74 32.21 7.31
N GLU A 776 18.91 32.82 7.27
CA GLU A 776 19.48 33.43 6.07
C GLU A 776 20.48 32.47 5.43
N ILE A 777 20.25 32.11 4.17
CA ILE A 777 21.14 31.28 3.37
C ILE A 777 21.65 32.10 2.19
N ILE A 778 22.97 32.16 2.04
CA ILE A 778 23.63 32.80 0.90
C ILE A 778 24.23 31.69 0.05
N PHE A 779 23.79 31.59 -1.19
CA PHE A 779 24.35 30.68 -2.19
C PHE A 779 25.08 31.51 -3.25
N SER A 780 26.39 31.32 -3.36
CA SER A 780 27.23 32.12 -4.25
C SER A 780 28.09 31.26 -5.14
N ASP A 781 28.24 31.69 -6.39
CA ASP A 781 29.25 31.17 -7.31
C ASP A 781 30.17 32.27 -7.82
N ASN A 782 31.33 31.88 -8.35
CA ASN A 782 32.29 32.79 -8.95
C ASN A 782 32.39 32.59 -10.48
N GLY A 783 31.29 32.18 -11.11
CA GLY A 783 31.19 31.97 -12.56
C GLY A 783 31.06 33.27 -13.35
N LYS A 784 30.55 33.17 -14.58
CA LYS A 784 30.40 34.31 -15.51
C LYS A 784 29.41 35.41 -15.07
N GLY A 785 28.65 35.18 -14.00
CA GLY A 785 27.63 36.12 -13.51
C GLY A 785 26.35 36.16 -14.35
N LEU A 786 25.54 37.19 -14.13
CA LEU A 786 24.26 37.40 -14.79
C LEU A 786 24.45 37.89 -16.24
N ASP A 787 23.64 37.38 -17.16
CA ASP A 787 23.68 37.76 -18.58
C ASP A 787 23.34 39.25 -18.77
N THR A 788 23.96 39.90 -19.75
CA THR A 788 23.79 41.34 -20.00
C THR A 788 22.34 41.72 -20.25
N LYS A 789 21.54 40.82 -20.84
CA LYS A 789 20.12 41.05 -21.13
C LYS A 789 19.25 41.24 -19.88
N TYR A 790 19.72 40.83 -18.70
CA TYR A 790 18.97 40.95 -17.43
C TYR A 790 19.53 42.02 -16.50
N ARG A 791 20.51 42.84 -16.94
CA ARG A 791 21.12 43.85 -16.07
C ARG A 791 20.14 44.93 -15.62
N ASP A 792 19.23 45.33 -16.51
CA ASP A 792 18.25 46.39 -16.22
C ASP A 792 17.06 45.89 -15.39
N ASN A 793 16.72 44.60 -15.52
CA ASN A 793 15.66 43.95 -14.74
C ASN A 793 16.05 42.52 -14.30
N PRO A 794 16.87 42.39 -13.25
CA PRO A 794 17.39 41.09 -12.81
C PRO A 794 16.32 40.09 -12.34
N GLU A 795 15.14 40.57 -11.93
CA GLU A 795 14.03 39.72 -11.49
C GLU A 795 13.42 38.87 -12.63
N GLU A 796 13.64 39.24 -13.89
CA GLU A 796 13.11 38.50 -15.03
C GLU A 796 13.63 37.07 -15.12
N ILE A 797 14.78 36.77 -14.52
CA ILE A 797 15.32 35.40 -14.50
C ILE A 797 14.42 34.41 -13.76
N PHE A 798 13.50 34.90 -12.94
CA PHE A 798 12.54 34.09 -12.22
C PHE A 798 11.22 33.90 -12.99
N ASN A 799 11.04 34.54 -14.15
CA ASN A 799 9.83 34.41 -14.95
C ASN A 799 9.76 33.04 -15.64
N LEU A 800 8.52 32.56 -15.83
CA LEU A 800 8.26 31.29 -16.48
C LEU A 800 8.83 31.28 -17.91
N ASN A 801 9.52 30.20 -18.27
CA ASN A 801 10.20 29.99 -19.56
C ASN A 801 11.33 30.99 -19.87
N GLU A 802 11.83 31.76 -18.90
CA GLU A 802 12.89 32.74 -19.15
C GLU A 802 14.30 32.11 -19.09
N SER A 803 15.14 32.34 -20.10
CA SER A 803 16.47 31.74 -20.17
C SER A 803 17.41 32.47 -21.12
N SER A 804 18.66 32.63 -20.71
CA SER A 804 19.77 33.14 -21.54
C SER A 804 20.56 32.02 -22.23
N LYS A 805 20.21 30.75 -22.02
CA LYS A 805 20.96 29.62 -22.61
C LYS A 805 20.55 29.44 -24.07
N THR A 806 21.48 29.70 -24.99
CA THR A 806 21.32 29.48 -26.43
C THR A 806 22.32 28.45 -26.96
N ASP A 807 21.97 27.74 -28.03
CA ASP A 807 22.92 26.92 -28.78
C ASP A 807 23.88 27.79 -29.61
N ASN A 808 24.83 27.14 -30.31
CA ASN A 808 25.79 27.80 -31.19
C ASN A 808 25.14 28.51 -32.41
N LYS A 809 23.82 28.34 -32.61
CA LYS A 809 23.02 28.98 -33.66
C LYS A 809 22.11 30.09 -33.12
N GLY A 810 22.18 30.39 -31.82
CA GLY A 810 21.35 31.41 -31.16
C GLY A 810 19.96 30.94 -30.73
N THR A 811 19.64 29.64 -30.89
CA THR A 811 18.34 29.06 -30.50
C THR A 811 18.30 28.84 -28.98
N LYS A 812 17.25 29.29 -28.31
CA LYS A 812 17.06 29.11 -26.86
C LYS A 812 16.93 27.62 -26.52
N ILE A 813 17.92 27.07 -25.83
CA ILE A 813 17.97 25.66 -25.38
C ILE A 813 17.63 25.49 -23.90
N GLY A 814 17.72 26.57 -23.11
CA GLY A 814 17.36 26.51 -21.70
C GLY A 814 15.84 26.46 -21.52
N THR A 815 15.37 25.49 -20.73
CA THR A 815 13.95 25.33 -20.40
C THR A 815 13.33 26.55 -19.71
N GLY A 816 14.14 27.34 -18.99
CA GLY A 816 13.69 28.52 -18.27
C GLY A 816 12.76 28.24 -17.09
N LEU A 817 12.72 26.99 -16.62
CA LEU A 817 11.84 26.56 -15.53
C LEU A 817 12.55 26.52 -14.16
N GLY A 818 13.88 26.36 -14.15
CA GLY A 818 14.62 26.07 -12.90
C GLY A 818 14.51 27.17 -11.84
N LEU A 819 14.76 28.43 -12.22
CA LEU A 819 14.70 29.56 -11.27
C LEU A 819 13.27 29.96 -10.92
N TYR A 820 12.31 29.80 -11.84
CA TYR A 820 10.89 29.93 -11.56
C TYR A 820 10.46 28.95 -10.45
N ILE A 821 10.81 27.66 -10.58
CA ILE A 821 10.54 26.64 -9.56
C ILE A 821 11.17 27.02 -8.22
N VAL A 822 12.43 27.50 -8.22
CA VAL A 822 13.10 27.97 -6.99
C VAL A 822 12.30 29.08 -6.31
N LYS A 823 11.86 30.10 -7.06
CA LYS A 823 11.10 31.23 -6.51
C LYS A 823 9.75 30.77 -5.98
N THR A 824 8.98 29.99 -6.75
CA THR A 824 7.68 29.46 -6.34
C THR A 824 7.78 28.63 -5.06
N ILE A 825 8.73 27.69 -4.99
CA ILE A 825 8.91 26.86 -3.79
C ILE A 825 9.26 27.73 -2.58
N ILE A 826 10.15 28.72 -2.71
CA ILE A 826 10.54 29.59 -1.59
C ILE A 826 9.36 30.45 -1.11
N GLU A 827 8.58 31.02 -2.04
CA GLU A 827 7.42 31.86 -1.72
C GLU A 827 6.29 31.07 -1.02
N GLU A 828 6.15 29.77 -1.29
CA GLU A 828 5.23 28.88 -0.56
C GLU A 828 5.56 28.75 0.94
N TYR A 829 6.81 29.05 1.35
CA TYR A 829 7.21 29.03 2.75
C TYR A 829 7.01 30.40 3.41
N ASN A 830 5.84 30.66 3.99
CA ASN A 830 5.63 31.62 5.10
C ASN A 830 6.31 33.01 4.98
N ASN A 831 6.08 33.76 3.88
CA ASN A 831 6.73 35.05 3.59
C ASN A 831 8.27 35.00 3.51
N SER A 832 8.81 33.84 3.14
CA SER A 832 10.21 33.66 2.75
C SER A 832 10.46 34.30 1.39
N SER A 833 11.70 34.69 1.14
CA SER A 833 12.05 35.44 -0.07
C SER A 833 13.40 35.03 -0.60
N ILE A 834 13.54 35.05 -1.92
CA ILE A 834 14.83 34.99 -2.62
C ILE A 834 15.10 36.34 -3.26
N SER A 835 16.34 36.81 -3.16
CA SER A 835 16.81 38.02 -3.84
C SER A 835 18.24 37.86 -4.34
N ILE A 836 18.62 38.66 -5.32
CA ILE A 836 19.98 38.67 -5.87
C ILE A 836 20.78 39.73 -5.12
N ILE A 837 21.93 39.36 -4.56
CA ILE A 837 22.77 40.28 -3.76
C ILE A 837 24.09 40.65 -4.44
N LYS A 838 24.53 39.87 -5.43
CA LYS A 838 25.74 40.16 -6.21
C LYS A 838 25.57 39.63 -7.63
N MET A 839 25.92 40.46 -8.62
CA MET A 839 25.74 40.17 -10.05
C MET A 839 27.03 40.27 -10.86
N ASP A 840 28.03 41.00 -10.35
CA ASP A 840 29.32 41.20 -11.00
C ASP A 840 30.34 40.19 -10.47
N ASP A 841 31.03 39.50 -11.38
CA ASP A 841 32.10 38.54 -11.08
C ASP A 841 31.65 37.30 -10.27
N GLY A 842 30.48 36.79 -10.64
CA GLY A 842 29.77 35.68 -10.00
C GLY A 842 28.30 36.04 -9.77
N LEU A 843 27.49 35.07 -9.36
CA LEU A 843 26.10 35.29 -8.98
C LEU A 843 25.88 34.84 -7.54
N SER A 844 25.25 35.69 -6.74
CA SER A 844 24.94 35.38 -5.34
C SER A 844 23.47 35.60 -5.06
N PHE A 845 22.82 34.55 -4.56
CA PHE A 845 21.44 34.56 -4.10
C PHE A 845 21.39 34.61 -2.59
N LYS A 846 20.51 35.46 -2.06
CA LYS A 846 20.14 35.51 -0.66
C LYS A 846 18.74 34.93 -0.50
N ILE A 847 18.62 33.90 0.32
CA ILE A 847 17.36 33.22 0.63
C ILE A 847 17.09 33.44 2.11
N ILE A 848 15.90 33.92 2.46
CA ILE A 848 15.47 34.11 3.84
C ILE A 848 14.31 33.16 4.10
N PHE A 849 14.51 32.17 4.97
CA PHE A 849 13.45 31.30 5.48
C PHE A 849 12.95 31.83 6.83
N LYS A 850 11.66 32.15 6.93
CA LYS A 850 11.06 32.61 8.19
C LYS A 850 10.59 31.42 9.04
N THR A 851 11.04 31.30 10.28
CA THR A 851 10.52 30.27 11.20
C THR A 851 9.21 30.71 11.85
N ARG A 852 8.32 29.76 12.15
CA ARG A 852 7.12 30.05 12.95
C ARG A 852 7.54 30.33 14.41
N ALA A 853 6.92 31.34 15.02
CA ALA A 853 6.86 31.45 16.48
C ALA A 853 6.06 30.28 17.07
#